data_AF-A0A368H6C1-F1
#
_entry.id   AF-A0A368H6C1-F1
#
_cell.length_a   1.000
_cell.length_b   1.000
_cell.length_c   1.000
_cell.angle_alpha   90.00
_cell.angle_beta   90.00
_cell.angle_gamma   90.00
#
_symmetry.space_group_name_H-M   'P 1'
#
loop_
_entity.id
_entity.type
_entity.pdbx_description
1 polymer ?
#
loop_
_entity_poly.entity_id
_entity_poly.type
_entity_poly.pdbx_seq_one_letter_code
_entity_poly.pdbx_strand_id
1 'polypeptide(L)'
;MTGKSHVDDIASYEHNTLIFYVNGRRVEESNVDPKTTLAVYLRDHLHLTGTKIGCNEGGCGACTVMISEINLTNNEIRHYSANACLMPICGVFGKAVTTVEGIGSVVSKRLHPVQERLAITHGSQCGFCTPGFVMAMYSLLRNNPKPTEAEINEALQGNLCRCTGYRPILEAFYSFAVNDDGQIKVTEENGCGMGDQCCKVKKTNGNGYCGGKANGCSQTKCTSNGVCAENGTGDSIDSMYRQEKLRLTDLSHTAAYDPTQELIFPPEIRVKSLHLSPFAYHHNETTWFQPTSYSDLLELKRLHQHARIISGNSELAVELKFRFIDLQMVINPRQVPELHEVRLDENGAYMGTGLSLTEVDNYLKKYILELPGEFNSSLLKGTGRGGGNSEEQSEVFKAVHKIMHWFAGKHVRNVASIAGNVVTASPISDLNPIWMASGAKVVLESEERGLRAPIIDEHFFLGYRKAAVEADEVVKAVIIPYSRKNEIFRVYKQAQRREDDIAIVTGAFSAVVNPDKLIVEDIRISYGGMAPTTKLALNTMKYLKGKKWNQSLLDEGLDHIGKEFPLPPGVPGGMARYRQALTLSFFLKFFLEVSEKLNIEDIADRHEITSIGQDIPEGLVATQVYQQVPIDQPLHDPVGRPIPHASGEKHVTGEAIYCNDIQVANCLHMAFVMSPIACGTIESVDTSDALAMDGVVLYIDDDDVQEGAKIGHHNDTPIFAKDRISYHGQPIGAIVAVDHETARRAANAVKVQFCREQPIVTIEDAIKANSFLGQPLVIHSSLLENENVVEHDWSKYDHVVEGEIKMGGQEHFYLETQQCVVIPHEDDELEIHISAQGTNDAQMETAKCLGIPAHKIVVKVKRIGGGFGGKESTAALISVPAAIAARKLRRPIRITLERFDDMAITGTRHPFRFNYKVSSKSKKSITRSAGRRS
;
A
#
# COMPACT_ATOMS: atom_id res chain seq x y z
N MET A 1 -28.16 45.85 -16.36
CA MET A 1 -27.55 44.81 -17.21
C MET A 1 -27.06 43.71 -16.29
N THR A 2 -27.74 42.59 -16.36
CA THR A 2 -27.65 41.42 -15.48
C THR A 2 -26.34 40.69 -15.67
N GLY A 3 -25.57 40.52 -14.60
CA GLY A 3 -24.34 39.73 -14.59
C GLY A 3 -24.66 38.26 -14.84
N LYS A 4 -24.18 37.74 -15.97
CA LYS A 4 -24.09 36.31 -16.23
C LYS A 4 -22.95 35.74 -15.38
N SER A 5 -23.21 34.65 -14.67
CA SER A 5 -22.20 33.80 -14.06
C SER A 5 -21.30 33.22 -15.16
N HIS A 6 -19.98 33.36 -15.04
CA HIS A 6 -18.98 32.84 -15.99
C HIS A 6 -18.85 31.29 -15.93
N VAL A 7 -19.94 30.59 -16.25
CA VAL A 7 -19.99 29.16 -16.61
C VAL A 7 -19.99 29.01 -18.15
N ASP A 8 -19.81 30.11 -18.89
CA ASP A 8 -20.07 30.22 -20.34
C ASP A 8 -19.05 29.49 -21.26
N ASP A 9 -17.98 28.86 -20.74
CA ASP A 9 -16.95 28.21 -21.57
C ASP A 9 -17.07 26.68 -21.72
N ILE A 10 -18.14 26.03 -21.24
CA ILE A 10 -18.39 24.61 -21.60
C ILE A 10 -18.84 24.50 -23.07
N ALA A 11 -19.48 25.55 -23.61
CA ALA A 11 -20.00 25.57 -24.97
C ALA A 11 -18.89 25.50 -26.04
N SER A 12 -17.63 25.79 -25.69
CA SER A 12 -16.47 25.66 -26.58
C SER A 12 -15.88 24.23 -26.60
N TYR A 13 -16.31 23.33 -25.69
CA TYR A 13 -15.85 21.95 -25.64
C TYR A 13 -16.78 21.03 -26.42
N GLU A 14 -16.21 20.18 -27.28
CA GLU A 14 -16.97 19.29 -28.17
C GLU A 14 -17.69 18.16 -27.43
N HIS A 15 -17.18 17.76 -26.26
CA HIS A 15 -17.74 16.67 -25.47
C HIS A 15 -18.13 17.14 -24.07
N ASN A 16 -19.41 16.95 -23.75
CA ASN A 16 -20.00 17.17 -22.42
C ASN A 16 -20.58 15.89 -21.77
N THR A 17 -20.42 14.76 -22.44
CA THR A 17 -20.81 13.43 -21.97
C THR A 17 -19.54 12.59 -21.79
N LEU A 18 -19.44 11.88 -20.67
CA LEU A 18 -18.28 11.04 -20.38
C LEU A 18 -18.36 9.75 -21.21
N ILE A 19 -17.42 9.57 -22.14
CA ILE A 19 -17.35 8.39 -23.02
C ILE A 19 -16.07 7.60 -22.74
N PHE A 20 -16.21 6.33 -22.39
CA PHE A 20 -15.10 5.41 -22.15
C PHE A 20 -15.53 3.96 -22.36
N TYR A 21 -14.63 3.01 -22.12
CA TYR A 21 -14.91 1.59 -22.28
C TYR A 21 -14.62 0.81 -21.00
N VAL A 22 -15.44 -0.20 -20.72
CA VAL A 22 -15.22 -1.17 -19.63
C VAL A 22 -15.36 -2.58 -20.19
N ASN A 23 -14.30 -3.38 -20.11
CA ASN A 23 -14.27 -4.77 -20.59
C ASN A 23 -14.73 -4.90 -22.06
N GLY A 24 -14.30 -3.95 -22.91
CA GLY A 24 -14.66 -3.88 -24.32
C GLY A 24 -16.06 -3.32 -24.62
N ARG A 25 -16.88 -3.04 -23.60
CA ARG A 25 -18.20 -2.41 -23.76
C ARG A 25 -18.10 -0.90 -23.64
N ARG A 26 -18.75 -0.20 -24.55
CA ARG A 26 -18.84 1.26 -24.56
C ARG A 26 -19.75 1.74 -23.42
N VAL A 27 -19.32 2.78 -22.71
CA VAL A 27 -20.06 3.45 -21.65
C VAL A 27 -20.20 4.93 -22.02
N GLU A 28 -21.42 5.44 -21.91
CA GLU A 28 -21.73 6.87 -21.97
C GLU A 28 -22.41 7.27 -20.67
N GLU A 29 -21.86 8.26 -19.99
CA GLU A 29 -22.36 8.73 -18.70
C GLU A 29 -22.58 10.24 -18.73
N SER A 30 -23.77 10.66 -18.31
CA SER A 30 -24.22 12.04 -18.35
C SER A 30 -24.71 12.54 -16.99
N ASN A 31 -24.80 11.70 -15.97
CA ASN A 31 -25.32 12.06 -14.65
C ASN A 31 -24.53 11.38 -13.52
N VAL A 32 -23.23 11.67 -13.44
CA VAL A 32 -22.35 11.21 -12.37
C VAL A 32 -21.55 12.37 -11.79
N ASP A 33 -21.38 12.41 -10.48
CA ASP A 33 -20.50 13.42 -9.85
C ASP A 33 -19.03 13.17 -10.30
N PRO A 34 -18.29 14.20 -10.78
CA PRO A 34 -16.86 14.10 -11.10
C PRO A 34 -15.97 13.60 -9.95
N LYS A 35 -16.41 13.77 -8.71
CA LYS A 35 -15.73 13.24 -7.51
C LYS A 35 -15.90 11.73 -7.35
N THR A 36 -16.84 11.10 -8.07
CA THR A 36 -17.03 9.65 -8.06
C THR A 36 -15.77 8.95 -8.56
N THR A 37 -15.28 8.02 -7.75
CA THR A 37 -14.11 7.20 -8.12
C THR A 37 -14.52 6.09 -9.08
N LEU A 38 -13.58 5.64 -9.90
CA LEU A 38 -13.79 4.52 -10.81
C LEU A 38 -14.20 3.25 -10.05
N ALA A 39 -13.68 3.01 -8.84
CA ALA A 39 -14.07 1.86 -8.03
C ALA A 39 -15.55 1.91 -7.63
N VAL A 40 -16.04 3.07 -7.20
CA VAL A 40 -17.46 3.27 -6.88
C VAL A 40 -18.31 3.10 -8.13
N TYR A 41 -17.91 3.73 -9.24
CA TYR A 41 -18.66 3.62 -10.50
C TYR A 41 -18.78 2.16 -11.00
N LEU A 42 -17.67 1.43 -11.02
CA LEU A 42 -17.66 0.01 -11.42
C LEU A 42 -18.62 -0.83 -10.58
N ARG A 43 -18.63 -0.62 -9.25
CA ARG A 43 -19.38 -1.44 -8.31
C ARG A 43 -20.85 -1.06 -8.21
N ASP A 44 -21.14 0.23 -8.14
CA ASP A 44 -22.45 0.73 -7.74
C ASP A 44 -23.30 1.15 -8.96
N HIS A 45 -22.66 1.51 -10.08
CA HIS A 45 -23.34 1.88 -11.33
C HIS A 45 -23.31 0.76 -12.37
N LEU A 46 -22.16 0.08 -12.54
CA LEU A 46 -22.02 -1.02 -13.52
C LEU A 46 -22.21 -2.42 -12.91
N HIS A 47 -22.33 -2.52 -11.59
CA HIS A 47 -22.47 -3.78 -10.85
C HIS A 47 -21.34 -4.80 -11.10
N LEU A 48 -20.16 -4.32 -11.48
CA LEU A 48 -18.91 -5.08 -11.61
C LEU A 48 -18.18 -5.09 -10.26
N THR A 49 -18.66 -5.97 -9.37
CA THR A 49 -18.25 -6.02 -7.97
C THR A 49 -16.91 -6.72 -7.73
N GLY A 50 -16.27 -7.32 -8.74
CA GLY A 50 -15.01 -8.03 -8.63
C GLY A 50 -13.85 -7.14 -8.18
N THR A 51 -13.82 -5.89 -8.63
CA THR A 51 -12.91 -4.87 -8.08
C THR A 51 -13.34 -4.53 -6.65
N LYS A 52 -12.44 -4.72 -5.68
CA LYS A 52 -12.75 -4.56 -4.25
C LYS A 52 -12.18 -3.26 -3.67
N ILE A 53 -12.87 -2.69 -2.69
CA ILE A 53 -12.41 -1.51 -1.94
C ILE A 53 -11.95 -1.98 -0.55
N GLY A 54 -10.67 -1.79 -0.24
CA GLY A 54 -10.09 -2.22 1.05
C GLY A 54 -9.46 -1.11 1.92
N CYS A 55 -9.02 0.00 1.32
CA CYS A 55 -8.37 1.11 2.05
C CYS A 55 -8.76 2.52 1.56
N ASN A 56 -9.13 2.70 0.28
CA ASN A 56 -9.42 4.01 -0.33
C ASN A 56 -8.27 5.03 -0.34
N GLU A 57 -7.02 4.58 -0.17
CA GLU A 57 -5.83 5.45 -0.13
C GLU A 57 -4.68 4.95 -1.04
N GLY A 58 -4.93 3.90 -1.84
CA GLY A 58 -3.96 3.36 -2.81
C GLY A 58 -2.97 2.32 -2.28
N GLY A 59 -2.85 2.15 -0.96
CA GLY A 59 -1.81 1.29 -0.35
C GLY A 59 -2.10 -0.22 -0.30
N CYS A 60 -3.30 -0.69 -0.64
CA CYS A 60 -3.62 -2.14 -0.57
C CYS A 60 -3.73 -2.86 -1.91
N GLY A 61 -3.94 -2.13 -3.01
CA GLY A 61 -4.07 -2.71 -4.36
C GLY A 61 -5.28 -3.62 -4.60
N ALA A 62 -6.22 -3.77 -3.65
CA ALA A 62 -7.42 -4.60 -3.85
C ALA A 62 -8.34 -4.07 -4.97
N CYS A 63 -8.26 -2.77 -5.26
CA CYS A 63 -9.01 -2.06 -6.29
C CYS A 63 -8.26 -1.96 -7.63
N THR A 64 -7.21 -2.74 -7.84
CA THR A 64 -6.40 -2.66 -9.07
C THR A 64 -7.22 -3.01 -10.30
N VAL A 65 -7.15 -2.17 -11.31
CA VAL A 65 -7.68 -2.38 -12.67
C VAL A 65 -6.59 -2.05 -13.68
N MET A 66 -6.77 -2.47 -14.94
CA MET A 66 -5.91 -2.02 -16.03
C MET A 66 -6.60 -0.88 -16.78
N ILE A 67 -5.87 0.20 -17.05
CA ILE A 67 -6.29 1.27 -17.95
C ILE A 67 -5.44 1.18 -19.22
N SER A 68 -6.10 1.31 -20.37
CA SER A 68 -5.49 1.38 -21.68
C SER A 68 -5.79 2.72 -22.32
N GLU A 69 -4.76 3.37 -22.83
CA GLU A 69 -4.86 4.67 -23.52
C GLU A 69 -3.90 4.72 -24.72
N ILE A 70 -4.07 5.72 -25.59
CA ILE A 70 -3.11 6.00 -26.65
C ILE A 70 -2.08 6.97 -26.07
N ASN A 71 -0.80 6.58 -26.13
CA ASN A 71 0.29 7.42 -25.69
C ASN A 71 0.51 8.57 -26.69
N LEU A 72 0.51 9.80 -26.18
CA LEU A 72 0.60 11.01 -27.01
C LEU A 72 1.98 11.19 -27.67
N THR A 73 3.02 10.59 -27.12
CA THR A 73 4.41 10.76 -27.61
C THR A 73 4.73 9.86 -28.81
N ASN A 74 4.18 8.64 -28.84
CA ASN A 74 4.52 7.63 -29.84
C ASN A 74 3.30 7.04 -30.57
N ASN A 75 2.08 7.45 -30.21
CA ASN A 75 0.81 6.98 -30.77
C ASN A 75 0.55 5.46 -30.61
N GLU A 76 1.27 4.81 -29.70
CA GLU A 76 1.07 3.40 -29.36
C GLU A 76 0.05 3.23 -28.24
N ILE A 77 -0.51 2.02 -28.12
CA ILE A 77 -1.40 1.70 -27.01
C ILE A 77 -0.56 1.41 -25.78
N ARG A 78 -0.81 2.14 -24.70
CA ARG A 78 -0.20 1.94 -23.40
C ARG A 78 -1.18 1.22 -22.49
N HIS A 79 -0.72 0.15 -21.84
CA HIS A 79 -1.46 -0.55 -20.79
C HIS A 79 -0.79 -0.31 -19.44
N TYR A 80 -1.55 0.06 -18.41
CA TYR A 80 -0.99 0.22 -17.07
C TYR A 80 -2.00 -0.11 -15.98
N SER A 81 -1.50 -0.63 -14.86
CA SER A 81 -2.32 -0.87 -13.67
C SER A 81 -2.54 0.43 -12.89
N ALA A 82 -3.74 0.61 -12.34
CA ALA A 82 -4.09 1.77 -11.53
C ALA A 82 -5.02 1.39 -10.37
N ASN A 83 -4.97 2.15 -9.27
CA ASN A 83 -5.92 2.02 -8.17
C ASN A 83 -7.25 2.68 -8.55
N ALA A 84 -8.30 1.89 -8.79
CA ALA A 84 -9.62 2.43 -9.15
C ALA A 84 -10.23 3.32 -8.05
N CYS A 85 -9.83 3.13 -6.78
CA CYS A 85 -10.32 3.95 -5.67
C CYS A 85 -9.77 5.38 -5.65
N LEU A 86 -8.69 5.67 -6.39
CA LEU A 86 -8.12 7.02 -6.49
C LEU A 86 -8.39 7.66 -7.85
N MET A 87 -8.70 6.86 -8.87
CA MET A 87 -8.98 7.35 -10.22
C MET A 87 -10.37 8.01 -10.27
N PRO A 88 -10.51 9.32 -10.54
CA PRO A 88 -11.81 9.93 -10.82
C PRO A 88 -12.43 9.32 -12.08
N ILE A 89 -13.74 9.18 -12.11
CA ILE A 89 -14.44 8.63 -13.28
C ILE A 89 -14.24 9.51 -14.54
N CYS A 90 -14.18 10.83 -14.38
CA CYS A 90 -13.87 11.75 -15.47
C CYS A 90 -12.44 11.56 -16.03
N GLY A 91 -11.51 11.01 -15.23
CA GLY A 91 -10.12 10.77 -15.66
C GLY A 91 -9.95 9.62 -16.66
N VAL A 92 -11.01 8.87 -16.96
CA VAL A 92 -11.01 7.79 -17.96
C VAL A 92 -11.74 8.16 -19.26
N PHE A 93 -12.10 9.43 -19.48
CA PHE A 93 -12.62 9.89 -20.77
C PHE A 93 -11.68 9.50 -21.91
N GLY A 94 -12.23 8.87 -22.95
CA GLY A 94 -11.47 8.41 -24.11
C GLY A 94 -10.51 7.24 -23.84
N LYS A 95 -10.68 6.50 -22.73
CA LYS A 95 -9.82 5.36 -22.34
C LYS A 95 -10.62 4.05 -22.24
N ALA A 96 -9.89 2.95 -22.10
CA ALA A 96 -10.48 1.62 -21.86
C ALA A 96 -10.02 1.05 -20.52
N VAL A 97 -10.99 0.64 -19.69
CA VAL A 97 -10.79 0.00 -18.39
C VAL A 97 -11.03 -1.50 -18.55
N THR A 98 -10.13 -2.31 -18.01
CA THR A 98 -10.31 -3.76 -17.88
C THR A 98 -10.31 -4.14 -16.40
N THR A 99 -11.34 -4.88 -15.99
CA THR A 99 -11.49 -5.43 -14.62
C THR A 99 -11.26 -6.93 -14.61
N VAL A 100 -11.31 -7.53 -13.42
CA VAL A 100 -11.09 -8.98 -13.24
C VAL A 100 -12.12 -9.83 -14.00
N GLU A 101 -13.36 -9.35 -14.13
CA GLU A 101 -14.43 -9.98 -14.88
C GLU A 101 -14.20 -9.93 -16.40
N GLY A 102 -13.42 -8.94 -16.87
CA GLY A 102 -13.15 -8.74 -18.30
C GLY A 102 -12.24 -9.79 -18.91
N ILE A 103 -11.36 -10.41 -18.11
CA ILE A 103 -10.33 -11.32 -18.62
C ILE A 103 -10.73 -12.79 -18.56
N GLY A 104 -11.73 -13.16 -17.75
CA GLY A 104 -12.20 -14.54 -17.65
C GLY A 104 -13.29 -14.73 -16.59
N SER A 105 -14.01 -15.85 -16.69
CA SER A 105 -15.15 -16.18 -15.83
C SER A 105 -15.33 -17.70 -15.66
N VAL A 106 -15.81 -18.10 -14.48
CA VAL A 106 -16.24 -19.46 -14.15
C VAL A 106 -17.49 -19.84 -14.92
N VAL A 107 -18.44 -18.90 -15.11
CA VAL A 107 -19.70 -19.16 -15.84
C VAL A 107 -19.44 -19.52 -17.29
N SER A 108 -18.52 -18.82 -17.95
CA SER A 108 -18.13 -19.13 -19.32
C SER A 108 -17.16 -20.32 -19.43
N LYS A 109 -16.72 -20.88 -18.28
CA LYS A 109 -15.68 -21.91 -18.16
C LYS A 109 -14.37 -21.54 -18.88
N ARG A 110 -14.07 -20.24 -18.93
CA ARG A 110 -12.85 -19.72 -19.56
C ARG A 110 -12.15 -18.80 -18.58
N LEU A 111 -11.21 -19.39 -17.84
CA LEU A 111 -10.31 -18.64 -16.97
C LEU A 111 -9.12 -18.13 -17.79
N HIS A 112 -8.69 -16.91 -17.51
CA HIS A 112 -7.40 -16.42 -17.98
C HIS A 112 -6.28 -17.24 -17.30
N PRO A 113 -5.13 -17.52 -17.94
CA PRO A 113 -4.03 -18.27 -17.31
C PRO A 113 -3.58 -17.69 -15.95
N VAL A 114 -3.58 -16.37 -15.78
CA VAL A 114 -3.30 -15.73 -14.48
C VAL A 114 -4.31 -16.14 -13.40
N GLN A 115 -5.60 -16.22 -13.76
CA GLN A 115 -6.67 -16.63 -12.86
C GLN A 115 -6.54 -18.11 -12.51
N GLU A 116 -6.38 -18.97 -13.52
CA GLU A 116 -6.23 -20.43 -13.37
C GLU A 116 -5.03 -20.75 -12.46
N ARG A 117 -3.84 -20.27 -12.81
CA ARG A 117 -2.61 -20.58 -12.07
C ARG A 117 -2.71 -20.11 -10.61
N LEU A 118 -3.25 -18.92 -10.36
CA LEU A 118 -3.39 -18.41 -8.99
C LEU A 118 -4.39 -19.22 -8.16
N ALA A 119 -5.46 -19.73 -8.76
CA ALA A 119 -6.44 -20.55 -8.07
C ALA A 119 -5.85 -21.92 -7.68
N ILE A 120 -5.19 -22.61 -8.61
CA ILE A 120 -4.70 -23.97 -8.38
C ILE A 120 -3.44 -24.03 -7.51
N THR A 121 -2.63 -22.97 -7.45
CA THR A 121 -1.45 -22.90 -6.56
C THR A 121 -1.79 -22.53 -5.11
N HIS A 122 -3.08 -22.49 -4.76
CA HIS A 122 -3.55 -22.04 -3.45
C HIS A 122 -3.16 -20.58 -3.15
N GLY A 123 -3.02 -19.75 -4.19
CA GLY A 123 -2.72 -18.32 -4.08
C GLY A 123 -3.88 -17.48 -3.55
N SER A 124 -5.04 -18.09 -3.29
CA SER A 124 -6.22 -17.43 -2.72
C SER A 124 -6.77 -18.17 -1.51
N GLN A 125 -6.99 -17.43 -0.41
CA GLN A 125 -7.65 -17.92 0.81
C GLN A 125 -8.99 -17.19 1.02
N CYS A 126 -9.01 -16.03 1.69
CA CYS A 126 -10.25 -15.27 1.89
C CYS A 126 -10.80 -14.69 0.58
N GLY A 127 -9.94 -14.49 -0.43
CA GLY A 127 -10.29 -14.06 -1.79
C GLY A 127 -10.38 -12.56 -2.04
N PHE A 128 -10.41 -11.70 -1.00
CA PHE A 128 -10.73 -10.28 -1.18
C PHE A 128 -9.65 -9.47 -1.93
N CYS A 129 -8.37 -9.77 -1.70
CA CYS A 129 -7.28 -9.13 -2.44
C CYS A 129 -7.01 -9.77 -3.81
N THR A 130 -7.55 -10.96 -4.06
CA THR A 130 -7.20 -11.80 -5.21
C THR A 130 -7.45 -11.09 -6.56
N PRO A 131 -8.58 -10.39 -6.78
CA PRO A 131 -8.79 -9.60 -8.01
C PRO A 131 -7.69 -8.57 -8.27
N GLY A 132 -7.19 -7.90 -7.23
CA GLY A 132 -6.12 -6.92 -7.33
C GLY A 132 -4.80 -7.53 -7.81
N PHE A 133 -4.41 -8.68 -7.25
CA PHE A 133 -3.22 -9.43 -7.68
C PHE A 133 -3.34 -9.93 -9.12
N VAL A 134 -4.52 -10.44 -9.50
CA VAL A 134 -4.81 -10.87 -10.87
C VAL A 134 -4.62 -9.72 -11.84
N MET A 135 -5.18 -8.54 -11.55
CA MET A 135 -5.09 -7.39 -12.44
C MET A 135 -3.70 -6.76 -12.50
N ALA A 136 -2.93 -6.82 -11.41
CA ALA A 136 -1.53 -6.41 -11.39
C ALA A 136 -0.68 -7.28 -12.33
N MET A 137 -0.79 -8.61 -12.22
CA MET A 137 -0.06 -9.56 -13.06
C MET A 137 -0.53 -9.50 -14.52
N TYR A 138 -1.83 -9.40 -14.75
CA TYR A 138 -2.41 -9.24 -16.09
C TYR A 138 -1.85 -7.98 -16.79
N SER A 139 -1.81 -6.85 -16.09
CA SER A 139 -1.26 -5.61 -16.63
C SER A 139 0.24 -5.72 -16.96
N LEU A 140 1.01 -6.50 -16.19
CA LEU A 140 2.41 -6.78 -16.50
C LEU A 140 2.53 -7.61 -17.79
N LEU A 141 1.79 -8.72 -17.91
CA LEU A 141 1.83 -9.59 -19.10
C LEU A 141 1.39 -8.90 -20.40
N ARG A 142 0.51 -7.91 -20.30
CA ARG A 142 0.08 -7.08 -21.44
C ARG A 142 1.18 -6.16 -21.96
N ASN A 143 2.18 -5.83 -21.13
CA ASN A 143 3.33 -5.01 -21.52
C ASN A 143 4.59 -5.86 -21.79
N ASN A 144 4.76 -6.96 -21.06
CA ASN A 144 5.85 -7.90 -21.22
C ASN A 144 5.32 -9.34 -21.05
N PRO A 145 5.07 -10.07 -22.15
CA PRO A 145 4.61 -11.48 -22.11
C PRO A 145 5.62 -12.47 -21.51
N LYS A 146 6.87 -12.05 -21.32
CA LYS A 146 7.99 -12.87 -20.83
C LYS A 146 8.73 -12.14 -19.69
N PRO A 147 8.04 -11.84 -18.57
CA PRO A 147 8.63 -11.05 -17.50
C PRO A 147 9.73 -11.81 -16.76
N THR A 148 10.58 -11.09 -16.06
CA THR A 148 11.50 -11.61 -15.05
C THR A 148 10.82 -11.65 -13.68
N GLU A 149 11.39 -12.40 -12.72
CA GLU A 149 10.89 -12.38 -11.34
C GLU A 149 10.96 -10.99 -10.70
N ALA A 150 11.97 -10.19 -11.04
CA ALA A 150 12.12 -8.83 -10.55
C ALA A 150 10.99 -7.91 -11.04
N GLU A 151 10.59 -8.01 -12.31
CA GLU A 151 9.47 -7.26 -12.87
C GLU A 151 8.13 -7.70 -12.25
N ILE A 152 7.97 -9.01 -11.97
CA ILE A 152 6.80 -9.53 -11.24
C ILE A 152 6.76 -8.91 -9.84
N ASN A 153 7.87 -8.95 -9.09
CA ASN A 153 7.93 -8.36 -7.76
C ASN A 153 7.62 -6.85 -7.77
N GLU A 154 8.15 -6.11 -8.75
CA GLU A 154 7.86 -4.68 -8.91
C GLU A 154 6.37 -4.45 -9.18
N ALA A 155 5.75 -5.25 -10.06
CA ALA A 155 4.33 -5.12 -10.40
C ALA A 155 3.41 -5.36 -9.19
N LEU A 156 3.87 -6.12 -8.19
CA LEU A 156 3.11 -6.49 -6.99
C LEU A 156 3.38 -5.59 -5.77
N GLN A 157 4.32 -4.63 -5.85
CA GLN A 157 4.71 -3.78 -4.70
C GLN A 157 3.52 -3.07 -4.02
N GLY A 158 2.45 -2.78 -4.77
CA GLY A 158 1.25 -2.10 -4.27
C GLY A 158 0.10 -3.02 -3.87
N ASN A 159 0.29 -4.34 -3.80
CA ASN A 159 -0.76 -5.31 -3.46
C ASN A 159 -0.51 -5.94 -2.08
N LEU A 160 -1.49 -5.84 -1.18
CA LEU A 160 -1.41 -6.44 0.15
C LEU A 160 -2.25 -7.72 0.26
N CYS A 161 -1.68 -8.72 0.92
CA CYS A 161 -2.39 -9.93 1.33
C CYS A 161 -2.15 -10.21 2.82
N ARG A 162 -3.24 -10.41 3.57
CA ARG A 162 -3.16 -10.75 5.00
C ARG A 162 -3.20 -12.26 5.29
N CYS A 163 -3.62 -13.07 4.33
CA CYS A 163 -3.90 -14.50 4.55
C CYS A 163 -2.78 -15.45 4.09
N THR A 164 -2.24 -15.23 2.88
CA THR A 164 -1.45 -16.26 2.18
C THR A 164 0.04 -16.27 2.52
N GLY A 165 0.55 -15.20 3.14
CA GLY A 165 1.98 -15.00 3.30
C GLY A 165 2.73 -14.83 1.97
N TYR A 166 2.04 -14.44 0.89
CA TYR A 166 2.55 -14.18 -0.47
C TYR A 166 3.17 -15.37 -1.23
N ARG A 167 3.79 -16.34 -0.56
CA ARG A 167 4.50 -17.47 -1.19
C ARG A 167 3.70 -18.15 -2.32
N PRO A 168 2.45 -18.63 -2.13
CA PRO A 168 1.72 -19.31 -3.21
C PRO A 168 1.29 -18.37 -4.36
N ILE A 169 1.20 -17.06 -4.10
CA ILE A 169 0.94 -16.04 -5.13
C ILE A 169 2.18 -15.89 -6.02
N LEU A 170 3.35 -15.73 -5.41
CA LEU A 170 4.63 -15.63 -6.12
C LEU A 170 4.92 -16.91 -6.90
N GLU A 171 4.67 -18.08 -6.32
CA GLU A 171 4.78 -19.37 -7.02
C GLU A 171 3.90 -19.44 -8.28
N ALA A 172 2.66 -18.93 -8.18
CA ALA A 172 1.77 -18.83 -9.34
C ALA A 172 2.34 -17.91 -10.42
N PHE A 173 2.85 -16.75 -10.04
CA PHE A 173 3.23 -15.72 -11.00
C PHE A 173 4.63 -15.93 -11.57
N TYR A 174 5.57 -16.47 -10.79
CA TYR A 174 6.89 -16.88 -11.29
C TYR A 174 6.80 -18.00 -12.33
N SER A 175 5.67 -18.71 -12.41
CA SER A 175 5.44 -19.64 -13.51
C SER A 175 5.38 -18.96 -14.90
N PHE A 176 5.14 -17.66 -14.95
CA PHE A 176 5.21 -16.85 -16.18
C PHE A 176 6.60 -16.23 -16.40
N ALA A 177 7.50 -16.32 -15.42
CA ALA A 177 8.81 -15.70 -15.54
C ALA A 177 9.67 -16.41 -16.59
N VAL A 178 10.70 -15.74 -17.10
CA VAL A 178 11.75 -16.39 -17.90
C VAL A 178 12.93 -16.86 -17.02
N ASN A 179 13.55 -17.96 -17.44
CA ASN A 179 14.88 -18.41 -16.96
C ASN A 179 15.99 -17.56 -17.60
N ASP A 180 17.24 -17.81 -17.20
CA ASP A 180 18.43 -17.12 -17.72
C ASP A 180 18.56 -17.26 -19.26
N ASP A 181 18.06 -18.36 -19.84
CA ASP A 181 18.02 -18.60 -21.30
C ASP A 181 16.85 -17.87 -22.02
N GLY A 182 16.08 -17.04 -21.32
CA GLY A 182 14.96 -16.29 -21.90
C GLY A 182 13.71 -17.12 -22.22
N GLN A 183 13.67 -18.38 -21.81
CA GLN A 183 12.52 -19.28 -21.92
C GLN A 183 11.64 -19.22 -20.67
N ILE A 184 10.32 -19.34 -20.84
CA ILE A 184 9.37 -19.33 -19.71
C ILE A 184 9.65 -20.53 -18.80
N LYS A 185 9.71 -20.32 -17.48
CA LYS A 185 10.07 -21.35 -16.50
C LYS A 185 9.14 -22.56 -16.54
N VAL A 186 7.86 -22.33 -16.83
CA VAL A 186 6.82 -23.37 -16.98
C VAL A 186 6.27 -23.39 -18.38
N THR A 187 6.39 -24.55 -19.02
CA THR A 187 5.65 -24.93 -20.23
C THR A 187 4.65 -26.03 -19.89
N GLU A 188 3.72 -26.32 -20.81
CA GLU A 188 2.82 -27.48 -20.74
C GLU A 188 3.61 -28.79 -20.54
N GLU A 189 4.85 -28.86 -21.04
CA GLU A 189 5.72 -30.03 -20.93
C GLU A 189 6.49 -30.13 -19.60
N ASN A 190 6.82 -29.00 -18.93
CA ASN A 190 7.79 -28.98 -17.82
C ASN A 190 7.21 -28.57 -16.45
N GLY A 191 5.98 -28.04 -16.38
CA GLY A 191 5.10 -28.02 -15.20
C GLY A 191 5.59 -27.41 -13.86
N CYS A 192 6.79 -26.81 -13.75
CA CYS A 192 7.34 -26.29 -12.49
C CYS A 192 8.03 -24.92 -12.63
N GLY A 193 7.51 -23.89 -11.94
CA GLY A 193 7.93 -22.48 -12.10
C GLY A 193 9.31 -22.11 -11.55
N MET A 194 10.07 -23.09 -11.06
CA MET A 194 11.42 -22.89 -10.58
C MET A 194 12.50 -23.17 -11.64
N GLY A 195 12.13 -23.57 -12.86
CA GLY A 195 13.08 -23.81 -13.96
C GLY A 195 14.23 -24.75 -13.55
N ASP A 196 15.47 -24.37 -13.84
CA ASP A 196 16.68 -25.14 -13.45
C ASP A 196 16.98 -25.12 -11.94
N GLN A 197 16.35 -24.21 -11.20
CA GLN A 197 16.35 -24.21 -9.74
C GLN A 197 15.27 -25.12 -9.14
N CYS A 198 14.49 -25.80 -9.99
CA CYS A 198 13.59 -26.85 -9.53
C CYS A 198 14.41 -27.92 -8.82
N CYS A 199 13.92 -28.33 -7.64
CA CYS A 199 14.52 -29.40 -6.85
C CYS A 199 14.48 -30.78 -7.55
N LYS A 200 13.91 -30.87 -8.77
CA LYS A 200 14.00 -31.99 -9.71
C LYS A 200 15.12 -31.83 -10.77
N VAL A 201 15.59 -30.61 -11.08
CA VAL A 201 16.62 -30.32 -12.11
C VAL A 201 18.04 -30.31 -11.54
N LYS A 202 18.25 -29.92 -10.27
CA LYS A 202 19.53 -30.13 -9.57
C LYS A 202 19.79 -31.62 -9.28
N LYS A 203 20.08 -32.36 -10.33
CA LYS A 203 20.90 -33.57 -10.35
C LYS A 203 22.15 -33.25 -11.17
N THR A 204 23.16 -32.62 -10.56
CA THR A 204 24.51 -32.64 -11.13
C THR A 204 25.28 -33.73 -10.36
N ASN A 205 25.48 -34.91 -10.95
CA ASN A 205 26.69 -35.22 -11.72
C ASN A 205 27.72 -34.08 -11.79
N GLY A 206 28.78 -34.22 -11.00
CA GLY A 206 30.16 -33.98 -11.45
C GLY A 206 30.79 -32.62 -11.17
N ASN A 207 31.79 -32.62 -10.29
CA ASN A 207 32.87 -31.64 -10.11
C ASN A 207 32.58 -30.34 -9.36
N GLY A 208 32.37 -30.45 -8.05
CA GLY A 208 32.67 -29.40 -7.07
C GLY A 208 33.81 -29.84 -6.15
N TYR A 209 34.97 -29.19 -6.28
CA TYR A 209 36.11 -29.34 -5.38
C TYR A 209 35.72 -29.00 -3.93
N CYS A 210 35.68 -29.99 -3.05
CA CYS A 210 35.65 -29.77 -1.60
C CYS A 210 37.10 -29.66 -1.10
N GLY A 211 37.65 -28.46 -1.09
CA GLY A 211 38.87 -28.14 -0.35
C GLY A 211 38.55 -27.93 1.13
N GLY A 212 39.02 -28.81 2.01
CA GLY A 212 38.93 -28.60 3.46
C GLY A 212 39.13 -29.86 4.30
N LYS A 213 40.32 -30.00 4.87
CA LYS A 213 40.84 -31.14 5.66
C LYS A 213 39.91 -31.65 6.77
N ALA A 214 39.62 -32.94 6.77
CA ALA A 214 39.43 -33.73 8.00
C ALA A 214 39.89 -35.18 7.79
N ASN A 215 40.64 -35.69 8.76
CA ASN A 215 41.46 -36.89 8.71
C ASN A 215 40.69 -38.21 8.58
N GLY A 216 41.26 -39.14 7.80
CA GLY A 216 41.25 -40.56 8.12
C GLY A 216 40.08 -41.39 7.60
N CYS A 217 40.12 -41.80 6.32
CA CYS A 217 39.63 -43.13 5.94
C CYS A 217 40.32 -43.58 4.64
N SER A 218 41.18 -44.59 4.75
CA SER A 218 41.92 -45.19 3.64
C SER A 218 41.10 -46.32 3.01
N GLN A 219 41.00 -46.29 1.68
CA GLN A 219 40.74 -47.44 0.79
C GLN A 219 39.39 -48.17 0.95
N THR A 220 38.36 -47.69 0.24
CA THR A 220 37.35 -48.56 -0.39
C THR A 220 36.66 -47.80 -1.53
N LYS A 221 36.49 -48.44 -2.70
CA LYS A 221 35.89 -47.84 -3.91
C LYS A 221 34.47 -47.34 -3.62
N CYS A 222 34.28 -46.03 -3.60
CA CYS A 222 32.97 -45.39 -3.58
C CYS A 222 32.34 -45.46 -4.98
N THR A 223 31.16 -46.06 -5.12
CA THR A 223 30.29 -45.85 -6.28
C THR A 223 29.43 -44.60 -6.05
N SER A 224 28.88 -44.04 -7.13
CA SER A 224 28.35 -42.66 -7.25
C SER A 224 27.17 -42.25 -6.35
N ASN A 225 26.84 -43.00 -5.29
CA ASN A 225 25.75 -42.69 -4.36
C ASN A 225 26.10 -42.84 -2.87
N GLY A 226 27.38 -42.74 -2.48
CA GLY A 226 27.76 -42.32 -1.12
C GLY A 226 27.13 -43.07 0.07
N VAL A 227 26.87 -44.38 -0.04
CA VAL A 227 26.51 -45.26 1.09
C VAL A 227 27.28 -46.58 0.94
N CYS A 228 27.97 -46.97 2.01
CA CYS A 228 28.65 -48.26 2.12
C CYS A 228 27.61 -49.39 2.06
N ALA A 229 27.72 -50.29 1.08
CA ALA A 229 26.90 -51.49 1.01
C ALA A 229 27.42 -52.51 2.04
N GLU A 230 26.64 -52.77 3.08
CA GLU A 230 26.71 -54.06 3.77
C GLU A 230 25.73 -55.03 3.11
N ASN A 231 26.24 -56.22 2.82
CA ASN A 231 25.58 -57.28 2.07
C ASN A 231 24.23 -57.66 2.68
N GLY A 232 23.17 -57.60 1.89
CA GLY A 232 21.87 -58.14 2.24
C GLY A 232 20.98 -58.28 1.01
N THR A 233 20.91 -59.49 0.47
CA THR A 233 19.95 -59.90 -0.56
C THR A 233 18.52 -59.76 -0.02
N GLY A 234 17.74 -58.88 -0.63
CA GLY A 234 16.34 -58.69 -0.28
C GLY A 234 15.65 -57.80 -1.30
N ASP A 235 15.13 -58.41 -2.36
CA ASP A 235 14.10 -57.81 -3.20
C ASP A 235 12.97 -57.29 -2.30
N SER A 236 12.86 -55.97 -2.18
CA SER A 236 11.65 -55.36 -1.69
C SER A 236 11.46 -53.99 -2.34
N ILE A 237 10.21 -53.81 -2.75
CA ILE A 237 9.45 -52.68 -3.26
C ILE A 237 9.84 -51.27 -2.73
N ASP A 238 10.78 -51.13 -1.80
CA ASP A 238 11.14 -49.89 -1.09
C ASP A 238 12.01 -48.92 -1.92
N SER A 239 12.67 -49.38 -3.00
CA SER A 239 13.55 -48.53 -3.82
C SER A 239 12.83 -47.68 -4.87
N MET A 240 11.56 -47.99 -5.20
CA MET A 240 10.73 -47.17 -6.10
C MET A 240 10.06 -45.99 -5.38
N TYR A 241 9.96 -46.01 -4.05
CA TYR A 241 9.19 -45.01 -3.28
C TYR A 241 9.97 -43.73 -2.92
N ARG A 242 11.28 -43.65 -3.19
CA ARG A 242 12.12 -42.52 -2.73
C ARG A 242 12.45 -41.43 -3.76
N GLN A 243 11.81 -41.37 -4.94
CA GLN A 243 12.25 -40.43 -6.00
C GLN A 243 11.26 -39.44 -6.61
N GLU A 244 9.97 -39.41 -6.22
CA GLU A 244 9.11 -38.26 -6.55
C GLU A 244 8.81 -37.41 -5.32
N LYS A 245 9.44 -36.24 -5.22
CA LYS A 245 9.04 -35.22 -4.25
C LYS A 245 7.60 -34.80 -4.55
N LEU A 246 6.73 -34.95 -3.55
CA LEU A 246 5.30 -34.60 -3.58
C LEU A 246 5.12 -33.13 -3.96
N ARG A 247 4.25 -32.86 -4.93
CA ARG A 247 3.90 -31.50 -5.36
C ARG A 247 2.55 -31.10 -4.75
N LEU A 248 2.48 -29.91 -4.14
CA LEU A 248 1.20 -29.33 -3.72
C LEU A 248 0.30 -29.02 -4.92
N THR A 249 0.91 -28.59 -6.03
CA THR A 249 0.20 -28.18 -7.24
C THR A 249 0.91 -28.74 -8.47
N ASP A 250 0.14 -29.12 -9.48
CA ASP A 250 0.63 -29.50 -10.80
C ASP A 250 0.21 -28.45 -11.83
N LEU A 251 1.20 -27.74 -12.40
CA LEU A 251 0.97 -26.70 -13.42
C LEU A 251 1.09 -27.25 -14.85
N SER A 252 1.44 -28.53 -15.04
CA SER A 252 1.66 -29.11 -16.37
C SER A 252 0.42 -29.07 -17.27
N HIS A 253 -0.77 -29.06 -16.68
CA HIS A 253 -2.04 -29.02 -17.39
C HIS A 253 -2.62 -27.60 -17.55
N THR A 254 -1.91 -26.56 -17.12
CA THR A 254 -2.38 -25.16 -17.29
C THR A 254 -2.11 -24.66 -18.69
N ALA A 255 -3.05 -23.87 -19.22
CA ALA A 255 -2.88 -23.29 -20.54
C ALA A 255 -1.66 -22.34 -20.57
N ALA A 256 -0.95 -22.35 -21.70
CA ALA A 256 0.03 -21.32 -22.00
C ALA A 256 -0.64 -19.93 -22.12
N TYR A 257 0.09 -18.87 -21.78
CA TYR A 257 -0.35 -17.51 -22.04
C TYR A 257 -0.22 -17.19 -23.53
N ASP A 258 -1.35 -16.91 -24.19
CA ASP A 258 -1.41 -16.50 -25.60
C ASP A 258 -1.82 -15.01 -25.70
N PRO A 259 -0.87 -14.10 -25.97
CA PRO A 259 -1.15 -12.67 -26.04
C PRO A 259 -2.05 -12.29 -27.24
N THR A 260 -2.27 -13.17 -28.22
CA THR A 260 -3.13 -12.90 -29.38
C THR A 260 -4.63 -13.02 -29.06
N GLN A 261 -4.97 -13.65 -27.94
CA GLN A 261 -6.35 -13.88 -27.49
C GLN A 261 -6.85 -12.80 -26.52
N GLU A 262 -6.05 -11.76 -26.32
CA GLU A 262 -6.36 -10.67 -25.41
C GLU A 262 -7.50 -9.78 -25.91
N LEU A 263 -8.15 -9.08 -24.96
CA LEU A 263 -9.13 -8.06 -25.31
C LEU A 263 -8.49 -7.01 -26.21
N ILE A 264 -9.05 -6.84 -27.41
CA ILE A 264 -8.64 -5.82 -28.36
C ILE A 264 -8.88 -4.42 -27.78
N PHE A 265 -8.02 -3.47 -28.13
CA PHE A 265 -8.25 -2.08 -27.79
C PHE A 265 -9.46 -1.54 -28.59
N PRO A 266 -10.43 -0.83 -27.96
CA PRO A 266 -11.62 -0.36 -28.65
C PRO A 266 -11.29 0.53 -29.87
N PRO A 267 -11.64 0.10 -31.10
CA PRO A 267 -11.26 0.84 -32.31
C PRO A 267 -11.85 2.25 -32.38
N GLU A 268 -13.03 2.47 -31.79
CA GLU A 268 -13.70 3.78 -31.79
C GLU A 268 -12.85 4.89 -31.16
N ILE A 269 -12.10 4.59 -30.08
CA ILE A 269 -11.25 5.59 -29.40
C ILE A 269 -10.24 6.21 -30.37
N ARG A 270 -9.71 5.38 -31.29
CA ARG A 270 -8.77 5.82 -32.33
C ARG A 270 -9.49 6.47 -33.50
N VAL A 271 -10.56 5.85 -34.00
CA VAL A 271 -11.29 6.33 -35.19
C VAL A 271 -11.94 7.69 -34.96
N LYS A 272 -12.48 7.92 -33.75
CA LYS A 272 -13.10 9.19 -33.36
C LYS A 272 -12.16 10.14 -32.63
N SER A 273 -10.88 9.78 -32.48
CA SER A 273 -9.88 10.59 -31.77
C SER A 273 -10.33 11.05 -30.36
N LEU A 274 -11.08 10.22 -29.64
CA LEU A 274 -11.61 10.58 -28.31
C LEU A 274 -10.49 10.95 -27.32
N HIS A 275 -9.34 10.27 -27.43
CA HIS A 275 -8.14 10.55 -26.64
C HIS A 275 -7.49 11.93 -26.90
N LEU A 276 -7.86 12.62 -27.98
CA LEU A 276 -7.42 13.98 -28.33
C LEU A 276 -8.57 14.99 -28.32
N SER A 277 -9.77 14.56 -27.91
CA SER A 277 -10.95 15.43 -27.92
C SER A 277 -11.00 16.24 -26.62
N PRO A 278 -11.23 17.56 -26.69
CA PRO A 278 -11.42 18.37 -25.51
C PRO A 278 -12.72 17.94 -24.81
N PHE A 279 -12.64 17.75 -23.50
CA PHE A 279 -13.75 17.28 -22.67
C PHE A 279 -13.97 18.22 -21.49
N ALA A 280 -15.21 18.66 -21.31
CA ALA A 280 -15.63 19.38 -20.12
C ALA A 280 -16.90 18.76 -19.57
N TYR A 281 -17.05 18.67 -18.26
CA TYR A 281 -18.19 18.02 -17.65
C TYR A 281 -18.63 18.77 -16.40
N HIS A 282 -19.92 19.05 -16.32
CA HIS A 282 -20.50 19.81 -15.22
C HIS A 282 -21.62 19.02 -14.59
N HIS A 283 -21.56 18.89 -13.27
CA HIS A 283 -22.57 18.23 -12.47
C HIS A 283 -22.67 18.92 -11.11
N ASN A 284 -23.87 19.43 -10.82
CA ASN A 284 -24.15 20.26 -9.64
C ASN A 284 -23.15 21.42 -9.50
N GLU A 285 -22.30 21.40 -8.48
CA GLU A 285 -21.34 22.47 -8.21
C GLU A 285 -19.92 22.14 -8.70
N THR A 286 -19.69 20.96 -9.26
CA THR A 286 -18.37 20.52 -9.71
C THR A 286 -18.26 20.56 -11.24
N THR A 287 -17.24 21.27 -11.73
CA THR A 287 -16.88 21.35 -13.15
C THR A 287 -15.50 20.75 -13.37
N TRP A 288 -15.41 19.85 -14.35
CA TRP A 288 -14.18 19.20 -14.79
C TRP A 288 -13.82 19.69 -16.18
N PHE A 289 -12.57 20.10 -16.37
CA PHE A 289 -12.00 20.45 -17.67
C PHE A 289 -10.85 19.52 -18.02
N GLN A 290 -10.78 19.13 -19.30
CA GLN A 290 -9.71 18.35 -19.87
C GLN A 290 -9.26 19.00 -21.18
N PRO A 291 -8.37 20.01 -21.11
CA PRO A 291 -7.87 20.70 -22.29
C PRO A 291 -6.91 19.81 -23.09
N THR A 292 -6.85 20.05 -24.40
CA THR A 292 -6.00 19.33 -25.36
C THR A 292 -4.90 20.21 -25.96
N SER A 293 -4.93 21.51 -25.68
CA SER A 293 -3.88 22.46 -26.09
C SER A 293 -3.28 23.16 -24.86
N TYR A 294 -2.02 23.59 -24.98
CA TYR A 294 -1.36 24.31 -23.90
C TYR A 294 -1.90 25.73 -23.71
N SER A 295 -2.36 26.38 -24.78
CA SER A 295 -3.01 27.69 -24.69
C SER A 295 -4.28 27.62 -23.85
N ASP A 296 -5.14 26.63 -24.08
CA ASP A 296 -6.40 26.49 -23.31
C ASP A 296 -6.10 26.18 -21.85
N LEU A 297 -5.05 25.41 -21.56
CA LEU A 297 -4.62 25.13 -20.19
C LEU A 297 -4.16 26.40 -19.46
N LEU A 298 -3.37 27.26 -20.13
CA LEU A 298 -2.93 28.54 -19.56
C LEU A 298 -4.11 29.49 -19.35
N GLU A 299 -5.01 29.59 -20.33
CA GLU A 299 -6.21 30.42 -20.24
C GLU A 299 -7.12 29.97 -19.09
N LEU A 300 -7.40 28.66 -18.97
CA LEU A 300 -8.17 28.09 -17.86
C LEU A 300 -7.53 28.42 -16.51
N LYS A 301 -6.19 28.36 -16.40
CA LYS A 301 -5.50 28.71 -15.16
C LYS A 301 -5.53 30.20 -14.83
N ARG A 302 -5.50 31.07 -15.84
CA ARG A 302 -5.70 32.52 -15.67
C ARG A 302 -7.13 32.85 -15.21
N LEU A 303 -8.13 32.27 -15.86
CA LEU A 303 -9.56 32.48 -15.55
C LEU A 303 -9.96 31.85 -14.22
N HIS A 304 -9.36 30.71 -13.88
CA HIS A 304 -9.73 29.91 -12.71
C HIS A 304 -8.50 29.58 -11.85
N GLN A 305 -7.97 30.61 -11.20
CA GLN A 305 -6.77 30.50 -10.36
C GLN A 305 -6.93 29.49 -9.19
N HIS A 306 -8.16 29.31 -8.69
CA HIS A 306 -8.47 28.35 -7.63
C HIS A 306 -8.74 26.92 -8.13
N ALA A 307 -8.81 26.70 -9.45
CA ALA A 307 -9.03 25.37 -10.00
C ALA A 307 -7.87 24.43 -9.62
N ARG A 308 -8.23 23.23 -9.15
CA ARG A 308 -7.26 22.22 -8.73
C ARG A 308 -6.84 21.39 -9.95
N ILE A 309 -5.53 21.27 -10.15
CA ILE A 309 -4.97 20.41 -11.18
C ILE A 309 -4.96 18.97 -10.68
N ILE A 310 -5.56 18.04 -11.44
CA ILE A 310 -5.53 16.61 -11.18
C ILE A 310 -4.88 15.88 -12.36
N SER A 311 -3.72 15.27 -12.12
CA SER A 311 -3.12 14.32 -13.06
C SER A 311 -3.36 12.88 -12.60
N GLY A 312 -2.65 12.43 -11.55
CA GLY A 312 -2.79 11.07 -11.00
C GLY A 312 -3.77 10.91 -9.83
N ASN A 313 -4.25 12.03 -9.28
CA ASN A 313 -5.13 12.13 -8.10
C ASN A 313 -4.66 11.43 -6.81
N SER A 314 -3.42 10.91 -6.75
CA SER A 314 -2.91 10.14 -5.59
C SER A 314 -2.71 10.94 -4.30
N GLU A 315 -2.86 12.26 -4.34
CA GLU A 315 -2.81 13.15 -3.17
C GLU A 315 -4.19 13.75 -2.88
N LEU A 316 -4.82 14.36 -3.90
CA LEU A 316 -6.10 15.05 -3.74
C LEU A 316 -7.24 14.09 -3.40
N ALA A 317 -7.20 12.83 -3.87
CA ALA A 317 -8.14 11.79 -3.43
C ALA A 317 -8.12 11.59 -1.91
N VAL A 318 -6.93 11.64 -1.30
CA VAL A 318 -6.75 11.51 0.15
C VAL A 318 -7.33 12.75 0.84
N GLU A 319 -7.06 13.97 0.34
CA GLU A 319 -7.67 15.19 0.89
C GLU A 319 -9.20 15.18 0.80
N LEU A 320 -9.77 14.75 -0.34
CA LEU A 320 -11.22 14.62 -0.53
C LEU A 320 -11.85 13.64 0.45
N LYS A 321 -11.23 12.47 0.61
CA LYS A 321 -11.80 11.34 1.34
C LYS A 321 -11.73 11.52 2.87
N PHE A 322 -10.65 12.16 3.35
CA PHE A 322 -10.35 12.28 4.78
C PHE A 322 -10.53 13.68 5.34
N ARG A 323 -10.53 14.73 4.51
CA ARG A 323 -10.74 16.13 4.96
C ARG A 323 -12.03 16.74 4.42
N PHE A 324 -12.78 16.00 3.61
CA PHE A 324 -14.05 16.46 3.01
C PHE A 324 -13.94 17.83 2.33
N ILE A 325 -12.80 18.11 1.67
CA ILE A 325 -12.64 19.35 0.92
C ILE A 325 -13.63 19.42 -0.24
N ASP A 326 -14.07 20.63 -0.56
CA ASP A 326 -14.92 20.86 -1.73
C ASP A 326 -14.07 21.11 -2.98
N LEU A 327 -14.49 20.47 -4.07
CA LEU A 327 -13.90 20.64 -5.39
C LEU A 327 -14.96 21.17 -6.34
N GLN A 328 -14.96 22.49 -6.50
CA GLN A 328 -15.84 23.16 -7.46
C GLN A 328 -15.29 23.10 -8.88
N MET A 329 -13.96 23.18 -9.05
CA MET A 329 -13.35 23.20 -10.36
C MET A 329 -12.05 22.41 -10.42
N VAL A 330 -11.98 21.56 -11.44
CA VAL A 330 -10.87 20.64 -11.67
C VAL A 330 -10.37 20.76 -13.10
N ILE A 331 -9.05 20.77 -13.28
CA ILE A 331 -8.40 20.72 -14.59
C ILE A 331 -7.52 19.47 -14.64
N ASN A 332 -7.75 18.60 -15.62
CA ASN A 332 -6.88 17.47 -15.93
C ASN A 332 -6.06 17.77 -17.20
N PRO A 333 -4.76 18.05 -17.08
CA PRO A 333 -3.97 18.53 -18.21
C PRO A 333 -3.30 17.39 -19.00
N ARG A 334 -3.64 16.11 -18.74
CA ARG A 334 -2.89 14.97 -19.30
C ARG A 334 -3.01 14.84 -20.82
N GLN A 335 -4.00 15.47 -21.45
CA GLN A 335 -4.15 15.44 -22.92
C GLN A 335 -3.33 16.52 -23.64
N VAL A 336 -2.67 17.41 -22.92
CA VAL A 336 -1.89 18.51 -23.50
C VAL A 336 -0.51 18.00 -23.96
N PRO A 337 -0.21 17.95 -25.28
CA PRO A 337 1.01 17.33 -25.79
C PRO A 337 2.31 17.96 -25.29
N GLU A 338 2.33 19.27 -25.08
CA GLU A 338 3.50 20.03 -24.61
C GLU A 338 3.96 19.61 -23.21
N LEU A 339 3.06 19.04 -22.41
CA LEU A 339 3.39 18.50 -21.09
C LEU A 339 4.02 17.10 -21.17
N HIS A 340 4.10 16.47 -22.34
CA HIS A 340 4.74 15.16 -22.54
C HIS A 340 6.10 15.26 -23.23
N GLU A 341 6.59 16.48 -23.46
CA GLU A 341 7.89 16.70 -24.08
C GLU A 341 9.03 16.13 -23.22
N VAL A 342 9.91 15.36 -23.86
CA VAL A 342 11.11 14.77 -23.26
C VAL A 342 12.30 15.01 -24.16
N ARG A 343 13.40 15.50 -23.59
CA ARG A 343 14.66 15.69 -24.32
C ARG A 343 15.83 15.81 -23.36
N LEU A 344 17.01 15.50 -23.89
CA LEU A 344 18.28 15.93 -23.30
C LEU A 344 18.66 17.26 -23.93
N ASP A 345 18.93 18.26 -23.10
CA ASP A 345 19.49 19.55 -23.52
C ASP A 345 20.78 19.85 -22.75
N GLU A 346 21.34 21.04 -22.92
CA GLU A 346 22.58 21.49 -22.27
C GLU A 346 22.48 21.61 -20.74
N ASN A 347 21.26 21.71 -20.19
CA ASN A 347 21.01 21.84 -18.76
C ASN A 347 20.69 20.50 -18.08
N GLY A 348 20.45 19.43 -18.85
CA GLY A 348 20.13 18.11 -18.34
C GLY A 348 18.96 17.44 -19.07
N ALA A 349 18.21 16.61 -18.35
CA ALA A 349 17.02 15.97 -18.86
C ALA A 349 15.78 16.82 -18.58
N TYR A 350 15.14 17.32 -19.64
CA TYR A 350 13.84 17.99 -19.58
C TYR A 350 12.73 16.94 -19.54
N MET A 351 11.96 16.92 -18.45
CA MET A 351 10.88 15.98 -18.24
C MET A 351 9.55 16.72 -18.10
N GLY A 352 8.70 16.63 -19.12
CA GLY A 352 7.35 17.16 -19.10
C GLY A 352 6.49 16.58 -17.97
N THR A 353 5.55 17.37 -17.45
CA THR A 353 4.75 17.02 -16.25
C THR A 353 3.48 16.20 -16.53
N GLY A 354 3.16 15.99 -17.80
CA GLY A 354 2.14 15.06 -18.28
C GLY A 354 2.57 13.60 -18.11
N LEU A 355 3.87 13.36 -17.97
CA LEU A 355 4.44 12.04 -17.71
C LEU A 355 4.10 11.54 -16.29
N SER A 356 3.82 10.25 -16.20
CA SER A 356 3.79 9.54 -14.92
C SER A 356 5.20 9.31 -14.38
N LEU A 357 5.32 9.06 -13.07
CA LEU A 357 6.61 8.71 -12.44
C LEU A 357 7.24 7.46 -13.07
N THR A 358 6.43 6.51 -13.54
CA THR A 358 6.92 5.33 -14.27
C THR A 358 7.52 5.68 -15.62
N GLU A 359 6.92 6.61 -16.37
CA GLU A 359 7.49 7.09 -17.63
C GLU A 359 8.78 7.86 -17.41
N VAL A 360 8.81 8.74 -16.40
CA VAL A 360 10.04 9.46 -16.02
C VAL A 360 11.16 8.47 -15.71
N ASP A 361 10.89 7.43 -14.91
CA ASP A 361 11.88 6.38 -14.59
C ASP A 361 12.37 5.64 -15.85
N ASN A 362 11.48 5.31 -16.79
CA ASN A 362 11.83 4.65 -18.03
C ASN A 362 12.72 5.53 -18.93
N TYR A 363 12.41 6.82 -19.07
CA TYR A 363 13.25 7.76 -19.83
C TYR A 363 14.60 7.97 -19.16
N LEU A 364 14.66 8.07 -17.83
CA LEU A 364 15.93 8.17 -17.11
C LEU A 364 16.81 6.94 -17.31
N LYS A 365 16.25 5.72 -17.23
CA LYS A 365 16.99 4.48 -17.55
C LYS A 365 17.56 4.53 -18.97
N LYS A 366 16.77 4.98 -19.94
CA LYS A 366 17.21 5.15 -21.33
C LYS A 366 18.37 6.15 -21.42
N TYR A 367 18.23 7.33 -20.84
CA TYR A 367 19.26 8.37 -20.89
C TYR A 367 20.56 7.98 -20.17
N ILE A 368 20.47 7.26 -19.05
CA ILE A 368 21.63 6.69 -18.36
C ILE A 368 22.46 5.82 -19.32
N LEU A 369 21.80 4.99 -20.15
CA LEU A 369 22.49 4.13 -21.13
C LEU A 369 23.02 4.87 -22.36
N GLU A 370 22.44 6.02 -22.71
CA GLU A 370 22.83 6.81 -23.90
C GLU A 370 24.00 7.77 -23.62
N LEU A 371 24.25 8.13 -22.35
CA LEU A 371 25.29 9.08 -21.99
C LEU A 371 26.71 8.49 -22.13
N PRO A 372 27.71 9.25 -22.62
CA PRO A 372 29.07 8.76 -22.82
C PRO A 372 29.73 8.29 -21.52
N GLY A 373 30.35 7.11 -21.54
CA GLY A 373 31.10 6.55 -20.39
C GLY A 373 30.37 5.46 -19.60
N GLU A 374 29.10 5.16 -19.91
CA GLU A 374 28.27 4.23 -19.14
C GLU A 374 28.06 2.87 -19.83
N PHE A 375 29.12 2.08 -20.01
CA PHE A 375 28.99 0.66 -20.38
C PHE A 375 29.20 -0.24 -19.15
N ASN A 376 28.14 -0.44 -18.36
CA ASN A 376 28.03 -1.60 -17.47
C ASN A 376 26.56 -1.95 -17.19
N SER A 377 26.08 -3.03 -17.81
CA SER A 377 24.71 -3.55 -17.65
C SER A 377 24.39 -4.04 -16.22
N SER A 378 25.39 -4.11 -15.34
CA SER A 378 25.26 -4.55 -13.94
C SER A 378 24.61 -3.52 -13.01
N LEU A 379 24.62 -2.23 -13.36
CA LEU A 379 24.00 -1.16 -12.55
C LEU A 379 22.47 -1.18 -12.58
N LEU A 380 21.86 -1.66 -13.68
CA LEU A 380 20.40 -1.83 -13.80
C LEU A 380 19.86 -2.95 -12.90
N LYS A 381 20.72 -3.81 -12.34
CA LYS A 381 20.35 -4.91 -11.43
C LYS A 381 20.48 -4.55 -9.94
N GLY A 382 20.80 -3.31 -9.59
CA GLY A 382 20.83 -2.84 -8.20
C GLY A 382 21.97 -3.38 -7.32
N THR A 383 22.91 -4.16 -7.87
CA THR A 383 23.96 -4.86 -7.11
C THR A 383 25.39 -4.53 -7.54
N GLY A 384 25.59 -3.67 -8.54
CA GLY A 384 26.93 -3.36 -9.07
C GLY A 384 27.66 -2.25 -8.31
N ARG A 385 28.81 -2.57 -7.71
CA ARG A 385 29.85 -1.58 -7.37
C ARG A 385 30.59 -1.19 -8.66
N GLY A 386 30.28 -0.02 -9.21
CA GLY A 386 30.96 0.52 -10.38
C GLY A 386 32.37 1.01 -10.03
N GLY A 387 33.40 0.34 -10.57
CA GLY A 387 34.78 0.80 -10.50
C GLY A 387 35.21 1.47 -11.81
N GLY A 388 35.93 2.60 -11.70
CA GLY A 388 36.83 3.12 -12.74
C GLY A 388 36.39 4.41 -13.46
N ASN A 389 37.05 5.52 -13.10
CA ASN A 389 37.41 6.72 -13.88
C ASN A 389 36.70 7.00 -15.23
N SER A 390 35.37 7.15 -15.23
CA SER A 390 34.63 7.86 -16.29
C SER A 390 33.95 9.10 -15.71
N GLU A 391 33.86 10.17 -16.49
CA GLU A 391 33.14 11.38 -16.12
C GLU A 391 31.63 11.07 -16.12
N GLU A 392 31.11 10.50 -15.01
CA GLU A 392 29.72 10.07 -14.90
C GLU A 392 28.75 11.27 -14.87
N GLN A 393 28.12 11.58 -16.00
CA GLN A 393 27.16 12.70 -16.11
C GLN A 393 25.76 12.36 -15.54
N SER A 394 25.52 11.14 -15.05
CA SER A 394 24.18 10.64 -14.73
C SER A 394 23.93 10.31 -13.24
N GLU A 395 24.82 10.69 -12.31
CA GLU A 395 24.70 10.37 -10.88
C GLU A 395 23.33 10.79 -10.28
N VAL A 396 22.81 11.95 -10.68
CA VAL A 396 21.46 12.41 -10.29
C VAL A 396 20.36 11.51 -10.89
N PHE A 397 20.49 11.10 -12.15
CA PHE A 397 19.52 10.24 -12.82
C PHE A 397 19.46 8.85 -12.15
N LYS A 398 20.63 8.29 -11.84
CA LYS A 398 20.77 7.03 -11.09
C LYS A 398 20.12 7.12 -9.71
N ALA A 399 20.28 8.24 -9.00
CA ALA A 399 19.66 8.46 -7.70
C ALA A 399 18.13 8.52 -7.78
N VAL A 400 17.58 9.22 -8.78
CA VAL A 400 16.13 9.24 -9.03
C VAL A 400 15.63 7.83 -9.36
N HIS A 401 16.28 7.12 -10.27
CA HIS A 401 15.90 5.75 -10.62
C HIS A 401 15.90 4.82 -9.39
N LYS A 402 16.94 4.90 -8.56
CA LYS A 402 17.08 4.09 -7.34
C LYS A 402 15.94 4.34 -6.35
N ILE A 403 15.54 5.60 -6.15
CA ILE A 403 14.47 5.91 -5.19
C ILE A 403 13.08 5.53 -5.72
N MET A 404 12.87 5.57 -7.05
CA MET A 404 11.59 5.19 -7.67
C MET A 404 11.21 3.73 -7.36
N HIS A 405 12.19 2.83 -7.22
CA HIS A 405 11.91 1.44 -6.85
C HIS A 405 11.22 1.31 -5.48
N TRP A 406 11.50 2.23 -4.54
CA TRP A 406 10.92 2.25 -3.19
C TRP A 406 9.81 3.30 -3.04
N PHE A 407 9.44 3.98 -4.13
CA PHE A 407 8.41 5.02 -4.14
C PHE A 407 7.04 4.38 -4.40
N ALA A 408 6.21 4.27 -3.38
CA ALA A 408 4.86 3.70 -3.47
C ALA A 408 4.82 2.32 -4.16
N GLY A 409 3.62 1.84 -4.51
CA GLY A 409 3.42 0.72 -5.44
C GLY A 409 3.40 1.14 -6.91
N LYS A 410 3.55 0.16 -7.81
CA LYS A 410 3.52 0.36 -9.28
C LYS A 410 2.25 1.07 -9.76
N HIS A 411 1.09 0.73 -9.18
CA HIS A 411 -0.21 1.31 -9.53
C HIS A 411 -0.25 2.83 -9.31
N VAL A 412 0.34 3.31 -8.21
CA VAL A 412 0.45 4.74 -7.90
C VAL A 412 1.45 5.40 -8.85
N ARG A 413 2.63 4.80 -9.06
CA ARG A 413 3.65 5.36 -9.96
C ARG A 413 3.21 5.44 -11.43
N ASN A 414 2.28 4.59 -11.87
CA ASN A 414 1.73 4.64 -13.23
C ASN A 414 0.84 5.87 -13.47
N VAL A 415 0.31 6.51 -12.41
CA VAL A 415 -0.61 7.64 -12.54
C VAL A 415 -0.08 8.93 -11.92
N ALA A 416 0.70 8.86 -10.84
CA ALA A 416 1.30 10.01 -10.19
C ALA A 416 2.23 10.75 -11.15
N SER A 417 2.19 12.09 -11.15
CA SER A 417 3.06 12.92 -11.97
C SER A 417 4.21 13.52 -11.16
N ILE A 418 5.30 13.86 -11.85
CA ILE A 418 6.44 14.54 -11.23
C ILE A 418 6.06 15.93 -10.68
N ALA A 419 5.21 16.67 -11.41
CA ALA A 419 4.68 17.95 -10.92
C ALA A 419 3.91 17.78 -9.62
N GLY A 420 3.00 16.80 -9.57
CA GLY A 420 2.19 16.53 -8.39
C GLY A 420 3.06 16.25 -7.18
N ASN A 421 4.15 15.48 -7.33
CA ASN A 421 5.09 15.23 -6.25
C ASN A 421 5.82 16.51 -5.78
N VAL A 422 6.30 17.33 -6.72
CA VAL A 422 7.02 18.57 -6.41
C VAL A 422 6.11 19.57 -5.68
N VAL A 423 4.95 19.92 -6.27
CA VAL A 423 4.10 21.02 -5.75
C VAL A 423 3.24 20.64 -4.57
N THR A 424 3.00 19.36 -4.33
CA THR A 424 2.42 18.90 -3.06
C THR A 424 3.30 19.32 -1.88
N ALA A 425 4.61 19.48 -2.12
CA ALA A 425 5.57 19.98 -1.13
C ALA A 425 5.47 19.23 0.21
N SER A 426 5.28 17.90 0.12
CA SER A 426 5.18 17.05 1.30
C SER A 426 6.51 17.05 2.07
N PRO A 427 6.51 17.22 3.41
CA PRO A 427 7.73 17.23 4.20
C PRO A 427 8.54 15.93 4.11
N ILE A 428 7.87 14.83 3.77
CA ILE A 428 8.37 13.46 3.68
C ILE A 428 8.48 12.98 2.23
N SER A 429 8.44 13.90 1.25
CA SER A 429 8.65 13.51 -0.14
C SER A 429 10.02 12.87 -0.32
N ASP A 430 10.08 11.78 -1.08
CA ASP A 430 11.33 11.09 -1.42
C ASP A 430 12.14 11.82 -2.50
N LEU A 431 11.47 12.52 -3.43
CA LEU A 431 12.13 13.18 -4.57
C LEU A 431 12.55 14.63 -4.28
N ASN A 432 11.78 15.40 -3.52
CA ASN A 432 12.14 16.78 -3.15
C ASN A 432 13.55 16.96 -2.53
N PRO A 433 14.05 16.07 -1.64
CA PRO A 433 15.45 16.10 -1.22
C PRO A 433 16.42 16.02 -2.42
N ILE A 434 16.18 15.08 -3.35
CA ILE A 434 17.00 14.93 -4.56
C ILE A 434 16.99 16.23 -5.37
N TRP A 435 15.82 16.83 -5.58
CA TRP A 435 15.67 18.07 -6.33
C TRP A 435 16.46 19.22 -5.72
N MET A 436 16.39 19.40 -4.39
CA MET A 436 17.16 20.43 -3.70
C MET A 436 18.67 20.17 -3.69
N ALA A 437 19.09 18.93 -3.49
CA ALA A 437 20.51 18.58 -3.46
C ALA A 437 21.14 18.66 -4.85
N SER A 438 20.39 18.38 -5.92
CA SER A 438 20.86 18.48 -7.31
C SER A 438 20.75 19.89 -7.88
N GLY A 439 19.91 20.75 -7.32
CA GLY A 439 19.60 22.05 -7.92
C GLY A 439 18.76 21.92 -9.19
N ALA A 440 17.85 20.95 -9.23
CA ALA A 440 16.90 20.79 -10.33
C ALA A 440 16.06 22.06 -10.53
N LYS A 441 15.64 22.31 -11.77
CA LYS A 441 14.80 23.49 -12.10
C LYS A 441 13.37 23.05 -12.38
N VAL A 442 12.41 23.88 -12.01
CA VAL A 442 10.99 23.70 -12.38
C VAL A 442 10.63 24.74 -13.41
N VAL A 443 10.15 24.30 -14.58
CA VAL A 443 9.68 25.21 -15.63
C VAL A 443 8.22 25.54 -15.34
N LEU A 444 7.97 26.82 -15.08
CA LEU A 444 6.67 27.39 -14.78
C LEU A 444 6.29 28.37 -15.89
N GLU A 445 5.03 28.36 -16.29
CA GLU A 445 4.54 29.26 -17.33
C GLU A 445 3.17 29.79 -16.94
N SER A 446 2.96 31.09 -17.14
CA SER A 446 1.68 31.78 -17.01
C SER A 446 1.42 32.51 -18.32
N GLU A 447 0.16 32.61 -18.72
CA GLU A 447 -0.25 33.39 -19.90
C GLU A 447 0.20 34.85 -19.81
N GLU A 448 0.11 35.46 -18.62
CA GLU A 448 0.38 36.88 -18.42
C GLU A 448 1.86 37.16 -18.12
N ARG A 449 2.51 36.30 -17.33
CA ARG A 449 3.91 36.52 -16.86
C ARG A 449 4.96 35.82 -17.70
N GLY A 450 4.56 34.94 -18.62
CA GLY A 450 5.46 34.16 -19.45
C GLY A 450 6.18 33.04 -18.69
N LEU A 451 7.28 32.57 -19.28
CA LEU A 451 8.03 31.41 -18.81
C LEU A 451 9.13 31.80 -17.81
N ARG A 452 9.24 31.04 -16.71
CA ARG A 452 10.38 31.09 -15.78
C ARG A 452 10.80 29.69 -15.36
N ALA A 453 12.06 29.54 -14.94
CA ALA A 453 12.62 28.25 -14.53
C ALA A 453 13.38 28.36 -13.18
N PRO A 454 12.69 28.61 -12.04
CA PRO A 454 13.33 28.63 -10.73
C PRO A 454 14.06 27.33 -10.41
N ILE A 455 15.18 27.46 -9.69
CA ILE A 455 15.89 26.34 -9.07
C ILE A 455 15.11 25.89 -7.84
N ILE A 456 15.05 24.59 -7.59
CA ILE A 456 14.54 24.03 -6.34
C ILE A 456 15.65 24.14 -5.29
N ASP A 457 15.56 25.12 -4.41
CA ASP A 457 16.51 25.38 -3.32
C ASP A 457 15.76 25.76 -2.02
N GLU A 458 16.44 26.39 -1.06
CA GLU A 458 15.84 26.83 0.21
C GLU A 458 14.71 27.86 0.06
N HIS A 459 14.55 28.46 -1.11
CA HIS A 459 13.53 29.47 -1.41
C HIS A 459 12.33 28.90 -2.18
N PHE A 460 12.39 27.66 -2.66
CA PHE A 460 11.29 27.08 -3.42
C PHE A 460 10.15 26.55 -2.54
N PHE A 461 10.47 25.92 -1.40
CA PHE A 461 9.46 25.42 -0.45
C PHE A 461 9.21 26.46 0.66
N LEU A 462 8.19 27.29 0.45
CA LEU A 462 7.88 28.47 1.26
C LEU A 462 7.29 28.12 2.64
N GLY A 463 6.71 26.93 2.80
CA GLY A 463 6.10 26.49 4.05
C GLY A 463 5.42 25.12 3.90
N TYR A 464 4.74 24.67 4.96
CA TYR A 464 4.05 23.39 4.96
C TYR A 464 3.08 23.28 3.79
N ARG A 465 3.36 22.36 2.85
CA ARG A 465 2.60 22.14 1.61
C ARG A 465 2.44 23.41 0.74
N LYS A 466 3.46 24.26 0.70
CA LYS A 466 3.51 25.47 -0.14
C LYS A 466 4.80 25.53 -0.95
N ALA A 467 4.66 25.63 -2.27
CA ALA A 467 5.75 25.82 -3.21
C ALA A 467 5.68 27.22 -3.86
N ALA A 468 6.81 27.71 -4.38
CA ALA A 468 6.93 28.99 -5.08
C ALA A 468 6.34 28.94 -6.52
N VAL A 469 5.06 28.56 -6.60
CA VAL A 469 4.24 28.49 -7.81
C VAL A 469 3.04 29.42 -7.62
N GLU A 470 2.88 30.37 -8.52
CA GLU A 470 1.78 31.34 -8.47
C GLU A 470 0.46 30.70 -8.92
N ALA A 471 -0.67 31.29 -8.52
CA ALA A 471 -1.99 30.64 -8.66
C ALA A 471 -2.44 30.41 -10.12
N ASP A 472 -1.98 31.24 -11.05
CA ASP A 472 -2.22 31.16 -12.51
C ASP A 472 -1.09 30.45 -13.28
N GLU A 473 -0.05 29.94 -12.59
CA GLU A 473 1.03 29.20 -13.26
C GLU A 473 0.68 27.72 -13.46
N VAL A 474 1.20 27.18 -14.57
CA VAL A 474 1.25 25.76 -14.88
C VAL A 474 2.68 25.27 -14.71
N VAL A 475 2.83 24.12 -14.06
CA VAL A 475 4.12 23.41 -14.01
C VAL A 475 4.30 22.65 -15.32
N LYS A 476 5.16 23.14 -16.20
CA LYS A 476 5.37 22.58 -17.55
C LYS A 476 6.31 21.37 -17.54
N ALA A 477 7.44 21.49 -16.84
CA ALA A 477 8.47 20.47 -16.80
C ALA A 477 9.34 20.57 -15.54
N VAL A 478 10.09 19.50 -15.27
CA VAL A 478 11.24 19.51 -14.34
C VAL A 478 12.50 19.22 -15.13
N ILE A 479 13.52 20.04 -14.97
CA ILE A 479 14.84 19.85 -15.58
C ILE A 479 15.73 19.18 -14.53
N ILE A 480 16.07 17.93 -14.77
CA ILE A 480 16.95 17.13 -13.92
C ILE A 480 18.39 17.34 -14.44
N PRO A 481 19.30 17.91 -13.65
CA PRO A 481 20.61 18.34 -14.16
C PRO A 481 21.55 17.16 -14.38
N TYR A 482 22.50 17.32 -15.32
CA TYR A 482 23.67 16.44 -15.36
C TYR A 482 24.51 16.61 -14.11
N SER A 483 25.22 15.55 -13.77
CA SER A 483 26.25 15.60 -12.73
C SER A 483 27.52 16.25 -13.27
N ARG A 484 28.15 17.09 -12.45
CA ARG A 484 29.42 17.76 -12.76
C ARG A 484 30.56 16.76 -12.72
N LYS A 485 31.70 17.14 -13.30
CA LYS A 485 32.94 16.38 -13.18
C LYS A 485 33.30 16.19 -11.70
N ASN A 486 33.62 14.95 -11.31
CA ASN A 486 33.92 14.54 -9.93
C ASN A 486 32.77 14.74 -8.93
N GLU A 487 31.54 14.97 -9.39
CA GLU A 487 30.36 15.00 -8.53
C GLU A 487 29.93 13.58 -8.18
N ILE A 488 29.69 13.33 -6.89
CA ILE A 488 29.13 12.08 -6.39
C ILE A 488 27.79 12.42 -5.75
N PHE A 489 26.73 11.76 -6.20
CA PHE A 489 25.37 12.00 -5.72
C PHE A 489 24.76 10.74 -5.12
N ARG A 490 24.25 10.80 -3.89
CA ARG A 490 23.59 9.65 -3.25
C ARG A 490 22.29 10.07 -2.57
N VAL A 491 21.36 9.11 -2.54
CA VAL A 491 20.09 9.24 -1.83
C VAL A 491 19.86 8.01 -0.95
N TYR A 492 19.29 8.25 0.23
CA TYR A 492 18.93 7.24 1.20
C TYR A 492 17.52 7.50 1.72
N LYS A 493 16.76 6.42 1.93
CA LYS A 493 15.41 6.43 2.51
C LYS A 493 15.36 5.39 3.62
N GLN A 494 14.73 5.76 4.73
CA GLN A 494 14.33 4.84 5.78
C GLN A 494 12.84 4.99 6.03
N ALA A 495 12.12 3.87 6.06
CA ALA A 495 10.70 3.77 6.35
C ALA A 495 10.45 2.59 7.32
N GLN A 496 9.19 2.30 7.69
CA GLN A 496 8.89 1.13 8.54
C GLN A 496 8.94 -0.17 7.73
N ARG A 497 8.56 -0.10 6.45
CA ARG A 497 8.74 -1.16 5.44
C ARG A 497 9.57 -0.62 4.27
N ARG A 498 10.28 -1.50 3.56
CA ARG A 498 11.11 -1.11 2.41
C ARG A 498 10.28 -0.57 1.24
N GLU A 499 9.28 -1.33 0.81
CA GLU A 499 8.44 -1.02 -0.34
C GLU A 499 7.13 -0.33 0.08
N ASP A 500 6.62 0.57 -0.77
CA ASP A 500 5.30 1.22 -0.60
C ASP A 500 5.04 1.77 0.81
N ASP A 501 5.96 2.58 1.32
CA ASP A 501 5.84 3.20 2.64
C ASP A 501 6.35 4.64 2.63
N ILE A 502 5.82 5.43 3.55
CA ILE A 502 6.20 6.80 3.81
C ILE A 502 7.59 6.84 4.46
N ALA A 503 8.45 7.74 4.00
CA ALA A 503 9.74 7.94 4.62
C ALA A 503 9.62 8.49 6.06
N ILE A 504 10.37 7.88 6.97
CA ILE A 504 10.69 8.45 8.29
C ILE A 504 11.70 9.59 8.10
N VAL A 505 12.78 9.31 7.36
CA VAL A 505 13.76 10.29 6.88
C VAL A 505 14.20 9.89 5.49
N THR A 506 14.29 10.88 4.59
CA THR A 506 14.98 10.75 3.29
C THR A 506 16.09 11.78 3.25
N GLY A 507 17.30 11.37 2.86
CA GLY A 507 18.46 12.25 2.74
C GLY A 507 19.06 12.16 1.34
N ALA A 508 19.34 13.30 0.72
CA ALA A 508 20.07 13.36 -0.55
C ALA A 508 21.29 14.26 -0.43
N PHE A 509 22.40 13.78 -0.99
CA PHE A 509 23.74 14.29 -0.77
C PHE A 509 24.45 14.42 -2.13
N SER A 510 25.08 15.57 -2.36
CA SER A 510 26.00 15.81 -3.46
C SER A 510 27.33 16.32 -2.91
N ALA A 511 28.45 15.83 -3.43
CA ALA A 511 29.77 16.39 -3.15
C ALA A 511 30.62 16.42 -4.43
N VAL A 512 31.31 17.53 -4.65
CA VAL A 512 32.40 17.65 -5.63
C VAL A 512 33.68 17.75 -4.83
N VAL A 513 34.52 16.72 -4.93
CA VAL A 513 35.79 16.64 -4.20
C VAL A 513 36.93 16.61 -5.20
N ASN A 514 37.92 17.48 -4.99
CA ASN A 514 39.12 17.49 -5.81
C ASN A 514 39.89 16.17 -5.59
N PRO A 515 40.09 15.31 -6.61
CA PRO A 515 40.68 13.99 -6.40
C PRO A 515 42.14 14.05 -5.96
N ASP A 516 42.88 15.09 -6.33
CA ASP A 516 44.30 15.23 -5.99
C ASP A 516 44.50 15.80 -4.58
N LYS A 517 43.74 16.84 -4.23
CA LYS A 517 43.88 17.56 -2.95
C LYS A 517 42.96 17.01 -1.86
N LEU A 518 41.97 16.22 -2.24
CA LEU A 518 40.85 15.76 -1.40
C LEU A 518 40.07 16.92 -0.76
N ILE A 519 40.02 18.09 -1.41
CA ILE A 519 39.31 19.27 -0.89
C ILE A 519 37.88 19.27 -1.43
N VAL A 520 36.91 19.54 -0.54
CA VAL A 520 35.49 19.73 -0.90
C VAL A 520 35.33 21.06 -1.64
N GLU A 521 35.11 21.00 -2.94
CA GLU A 521 34.84 22.17 -3.79
C GLU A 521 33.38 22.60 -3.67
N ASP A 522 32.46 21.65 -3.55
CA ASP A 522 31.04 21.88 -3.32
C ASP A 522 30.41 20.71 -2.55
N ILE A 523 29.40 21.00 -1.74
CA ILE A 523 28.64 19.99 -1.01
C ILE A 523 27.21 20.46 -0.78
N ARG A 524 26.24 19.63 -1.11
CA ARG A 524 24.81 19.87 -0.86
C ARG A 524 24.23 18.72 -0.06
N ILE A 525 23.54 19.06 1.02
CA ILE A 525 22.97 18.09 1.96
C ILE A 525 21.51 18.49 2.19
N SER A 526 20.59 17.58 1.89
CA SER A 526 19.15 17.81 2.01
C SER A 526 18.46 16.70 2.79
N TYR A 527 17.43 17.05 3.55
CA TYR A 527 16.61 16.08 4.28
C TYR A 527 15.10 16.35 4.13
N GLY A 528 14.35 15.27 3.98
CA GLY A 528 12.92 15.17 4.24
C GLY A 528 12.65 14.49 5.59
N GLY A 529 11.48 14.74 6.18
CA GLY A 529 11.06 14.16 7.47
C GLY A 529 11.67 14.82 8.72
N MET A 530 12.51 15.84 8.55
CA MET A 530 13.19 16.56 9.65
C MET A 530 12.60 17.95 9.96
N ALA A 531 11.68 18.44 9.14
CA ALA A 531 11.03 19.74 9.32
C ALA A 531 9.65 19.75 8.62
N PRO A 532 8.81 20.79 8.79
CA PRO A 532 7.56 20.94 8.04
C PRO A 532 7.71 21.12 6.51
N THR A 533 8.93 21.25 6.02
CA THR A 533 9.28 21.24 4.58
C THR A 533 10.55 20.42 4.40
N THR A 534 10.87 20.04 3.16
CA THR A 534 12.22 19.60 2.81
C THR A 534 13.21 20.75 3.10
N LYS A 535 14.38 20.44 3.68
CA LYS A 535 15.39 21.46 4.08
C LYS A 535 16.81 21.10 3.65
N LEU A 536 17.57 22.11 3.25
CA LEU A 536 19.02 22.04 3.09
C LEU A 536 19.72 22.27 4.44
N ALA A 537 20.83 21.57 4.68
CA ALA A 537 21.68 21.77 5.85
C ALA A 537 22.69 22.91 5.59
N LEU A 538 22.17 24.13 5.39
CA LEU A 538 22.94 25.28 4.91
C LEU A 538 24.17 25.61 5.79
N ASN A 539 24.02 25.52 7.12
CA ASN A 539 25.12 25.82 8.04
C ASN A 539 26.21 24.75 7.95
N THR A 540 25.82 23.48 7.91
CA THR A 540 26.75 22.36 7.71
C THR A 540 27.45 22.47 6.36
N MET A 541 26.70 22.70 5.27
CA MET A 541 27.24 22.82 3.91
C MET A 541 28.30 23.92 3.82
N LYS A 542 28.00 25.10 4.38
CA LYS A 542 28.94 26.24 4.42
C LYS A 542 30.23 25.90 5.18
N TYR A 543 30.11 25.13 6.26
CA TYR A 543 31.24 24.75 7.10
C TYR A 543 32.14 23.69 6.44
N LEU A 544 31.56 22.69 5.76
CA LEU A 544 32.30 21.60 5.14
C LEU A 544 33.00 22.02 3.84
N LYS A 545 32.49 23.03 3.14
CA LYS A 545 33.12 23.56 1.93
C LYS A 545 34.55 24.04 2.19
N GLY A 546 35.48 23.64 1.33
CA GLY A 546 36.90 23.97 1.43
C GLY A 546 37.71 23.11 2.40
N LYS A 547 37.07 22.17 3.12
CA LYS A 547 37.77 21.24 4.01
C LYS A 547 38.29 20.01 3.26
N LYS A 548 39.27 19.32 3.85
CA LYS A 548 39.82 18.07 3.32
C LYS A 548 38.92 16.89 3.72
N TRP A 549 38.60 16.00 2.78
CA TRP A 549 37.84 14.78 3.01
C TRP A 549 38.67 13.76 3.81
N ASN A 550 38.49 13.75 5.12
CA ASN A 550 39.21 12.90 6.07
C ASN A 550 38.36 12.67 7.34
N GLN A 551 38.89 11.91 8.30
CA GLN A 551 38.19 11.62 9.56
C GLN A 551 37.74 12.89 10.31
N SER A 552 38.56 13.95 10.33
CA SER A 552 38.19 15.22 10.97
C SER A 552 36.95 15.85 10.33
N LEU A 553 36.85 15.82 8.99
CA LEU A 553 35.67 16.31 8.27
C LEU A 553 34.42 15.51 8.63
N LEU A 554 34.54 14.19 8.76
CA LEU A 554 33.45 13.33 9.18
C LEU A 554 32.97 13.69 10.59
N ASP A 555 33.87 13.71 11.57
CA ASP A 555 33.53 13.96 12.97
C ASP A 555 32.88 15.35 13.15
N GLU A 556 33.45 16.37 12.52
CA GLU A 556 32.90 17.72 12.56
C GLU A 556 31.59 17.84 11.78
N GLY A 557 31.47 17.17 10.62
CA GLY A 557 30.24 17.13 9.84
C GLY A 557 29.09 16.51 10.60
N LEU A 558 29.34 15.41 11.32
CA LEU A 558 28.35 14.78 12.19
C LEU A 558 27.92 15.71 13.34
N ASP A 559 28.86 16.39 13.99
CA ASP A 559 28.55 17.38 15.05
C ASP A 559 27.69 18.54 14.52
N HIS A 560 28.03 19.08 13.35
CA HIS A 560 27.28 20.17 12.72
C HIS A 560 25.86 19.75 12.32
N ILE A 561 25.69 18.58 11.68
CA ILE A 561 24.37 18.05 11.31
C ILE A 561 23.51 17.80 12.55
N GLY A 562 24.10 17.25 13.62
CA GLY A 562 23.41 16.97 14.87
C GLY A 562 22.84 18.23 15.55
N LYS A 563 23.50 19.39 15.36
CA LYS A 563 23.04 20.68 15.87
C LYS A 563 22.04 21.39 14.96
N GLU A 564 22.07 21.12 13.66
CA GLU A 564 21.25 21.85 12.67
C GLU A 564 19.79 21.38 12.61
N PHE A 565 19.51 20.11 12.95
CA PHE A 565 18.15 19.54 12.95
C PHE A 565 17.69 19.06 14.34
N PRO A 566 17.48 19.98 15.31
CA PRO A 566 16.97 19.61 16.63
C PRO A 566 15.49 19.21 16.54
N LEU A 567 15.14 18.03 17.05
CA LEU A 567 13.76 17.57 17.15
C LEU A 567 13.34 17.46 18.63
N PRO A 568 12.34 18.24 19.08
CA PRO A 568 11.89 18.19 20.47
C PRO A 568 11.06 16.91 20.76
N PRO A 569 10.95 16.50 22.04
CA PRO A 569 9.96 15.50 22.44
C PRO A 569 8.55 15.88 21.99
N GLY A 570 7.77 14.91 21.49
CA GLY A 570 6.40 15.15 21.01
C GLY A 570 6.28 15.77 19.61
N VAL A 571 7.39 15.93 18.88
CA VAL A 571 7.36 16.37 17.47
C VAL A 571 6.43 15.47 16.63
N PRO A 572 5.64 16.03 15.68
CA PRO A 572 4.80 15.24 14.78
C PRO A 572 5.59 14.13 14.08
N GLY A 573 5.00 12.93 14.00
CA GLY A 573 5.65 11.71 13.51
C GLY A 573 6.51 10.97 14.56
N GLY A 574 6.75 11.54 15.74
CA GLY A 574 7.46 10.88 16.83
C GLY A 574 8.93 10.56 16.49
N MET A 575 9.47 9.50 17.11
CA MET A 575 10.81 8.94 16.79
C MET A 575 11.96 9.96 16.73
N ALA A 576 11.90 11.05 17.51
CA ALA A 576 12.83 12.20 17.39
C ALA A 576 14.31 11.78 17.39
N ARG A 577 14.71 11.00 18.40
CA ARG A 577 16.10 10.50 18.52
C ARG A 577 16.50 9.60 17.36
N TYR A 578 15.58 8.74 16.89
CA TYR A 578 15.85 7.85 15.76
C TYR A 578 16.01 8.64 14.45
N ARG A 579 15.15 9.63 14.21
CA ARG A 579 15.26 10.54 13.06
C ARG A 579 16.58 11.30 13.05
N GLN A 580 17.00 11.85 14.19
CA GLN A 580 18.31 12.50 14.32
C GLN A 580 19.47 11.52 14.11
N ALA A 581 19.38 10.28 14.61
CA ALA A 581 20.41 9.28 14.34
C ALA A 581 20.49 8.90 12.84
N LEU A 582 19.35 8.88 12.14
CA LEU A 582 19.30 8.60 10.71
C LEU A 582 19.98 9.68 9.87
N THR A 583 19.83 10.97 10.20
CA THR A 583 20.55 12.03 9.46
C THR A 583 22.06 11.86 9.56
N LEU A 584 22.57 11.54 10.75
CA LEU A 584 23.98 11.24 10.97
C LEU A 584 24.43 9.99 10.21
N SER A 585 23.62 8.92 10.27
CA SER A 585 23.92 7.65 9.63
C SER A 585 23.95 7.76 8.11
N PHE A 586 23.04 8.53 7.50
CA PHE A 586 23.03 8.77 6.06
C PHE A 586 24.24 9.58 5.60
N PHE A 587 24.65 10.61 6.36
CA PHE A 587 25.87 11.33 6.06
C PHE A 587 27.12 10.45 6.19
N LEU A 588 27.19 9.59 7.21
CA LEU A 588 28.27 8.61 7.35
C LEU A 588 28.34 7.65 6.15
N LYS A 589 27.19 7.10 5.72
CA LYS A 589 27.14 6.23 4.52
C LYS A 589 27.64 6.97 3.29
N PHE A 590 27.17 8.19 3.06
CA PHE A 590 27.64 9.02 1.96
C PHE A 590 29.14 9.29 2.04
N PHE A 591 29.63 9.62 3.24
CA PHE A 591 31.04 9.89 3.48
C PHE A 591 31.92 8.70 3.09
N LEU A 592 31.53 7.50 3.50
CA LEU A 592 32.27 6.27 3.19
C LEU A 592 32.21 5.93 1.71
N GLU A 593 31.06 6.10 1.04
CA GLU A 593 30.95 5.84 -0.40
C GLU A 593 31.81 6.79 -1.25
N VAL A 594 31.88 8.07 -0.90
CA VAL A 594 32.80 9.03 -1.53
C VAL A 594 34.26 8.65 -1.27
N SER A 595 34.57 8.24 -0.04
CA SER A 595 35.92 7.82 0.33
C SER A 595 36.39 6.58 -0.43
N GLU A 596 35.48 5.62 -0.65
CA GLU A 596 35.72 4.43 -1.47
C GLU A 596 35.95 4.83 -2.94
N LYS A 597 35.10 5.70 -3.51
CA LYS A 597 35.25 6.17 -4.91
C LYS A 597 36.54 6.97 -5.14
N LEU A 598 37.04 7.68 -4.11
CA LEU A 598 38.30 8.43 -4.16
C LEU A 598 39.53 7.62 -3.70
N ASN A 599 39.37 6.35 -3.32
CA ASN A 599 40.43 5.48 -2.81
C ASN A 599 41.21 6.08 -1.62
N ILE A 600 40.51 6.66 -0.64
CA ILE A 600 41.14 7.22 0.57
C ILE A 600 41.42 6.09 1.56
N GLU A 601 42.70 5.80 1.82
CA GLU A 601 43.12 4.66 2.67
C GLU A 601 43.07 4.94 4.18
N ASP A 602 43.18 6.20 4.59
CA ASP A 602 43.27 6.62 6.00
C ASP A 602 41.94 6.51 6.79
N ILE A 603 40.88 6.03 6.16
CA ILE A 603 39.55 5.87 6.78
C ILE A 603 39.31 4.37 7.05
N ALA A 604 39.20 4.02 8.34
CA ALA A 604 39.00 2.66 8.82
C ALA A 604 37.62 2.10 8.40
N ASP A 605 37.50 0.76 8.33
CA ASP A 605 36.25 0.00 8.14
C ASP A 605 35.41 0.33 6.89
N ARG A 606 36.03 0.97 5.87
CA ARG A 606 35.37 1.43 4.64
C ARG A 606 34.59 0.35 3.86
N HIS A 607 35.07 -0.91 3.88
CA HIS A 607 34.51 -2.00 3.08
C HIS A 607 33.37 -2.77 3.77
N GLU A 608 33.41 -2.87 5.11
CA GLU A 608 32.39 -3.61 5.88
C GLU A 608 31.09 -2.81 6.00
N ILE A 609 31.18 -1.48 6.16
CA ILE A 609 30.01 -0.62 6.42
C ILE A 609 29.19 -0.31 5.15
N THR A 610 29.80 -0.25 3.96
CA THR A 610 29.09 0.05 2.70
C THR A 610 28.15 -1.07 2.24
N SER A 611 28.29 -2.28 2.80
CA SER A 611 27.39 -3.42 2.59
C SER A 611 26.15 -3.41 3.50
N ILE A 612 26.14 -2.60 4.57
CA ILE A 612 25.08 -2.63 5.59
C ILE A 612 23.76 -2.10 5.04
N GLY A 613 22.80 -3.02 4.88
CA GLY A 613 21.43 -2.75 4.43
C GLY A 613 21.18 -2.96 2.94
N GLN A 614 22.14 -3.52 2.19
CA GLN A 614 21.94 -3.89 0.78
C GLN A 614 21.36 -5.31 0.57
N ASP A 615 21.27 -6.13 1.62
CA ASP A 615 20.85 -7.54 1.51
C ASP A 615 19.34 -7.67 1.21
N ILE A 616 19.00 -7.56 -0.06
CA ILE A 616 17.81 -8.16 -0.64
C ILE A 616 18.23 -9.57 -1.04
N PRO A 617 17.62 -10.64 -0.49
CA PRO A 617 17.92 -12.00 -0.94
C PRO A 617 17.75 -12.10 -2.46
N GLU A 618 18.76 -12.59 -3.18
CA GLU A 618 18.79 -12.67 -4.65
C GLU A 618 17.66 -13.56 -5.25
N GLY A 619 16.96 -14.34 -4.42
CA GLY A 619 15.79 -15.10 -4.82
C GLY A 619 15.01 -15.68 -3.65
N LEU A 620 13.72 -15.98 -3.86
CA LEU A 620 12.89 -16.67 -2.89
C LEU A 620 13.00 -18.19 -3.10
N VAL A 621 13.57 -18.91 -2.15
CA VAL A 621 13.55 -20.38 -2.14
C VAL A 621 12.54 -20.85 -1.10
N ALA A 622 11.46 -21.50 -1.56
CA ALA A 622 10.44 -22.05 -0.70
C ALA A 622 10.26 -23.56 -0.97
N THR A 623 10.20 -24.36 0.09
CA THR A 623 9.89 -25.79 0.01
C THR A 623 8.78 -26.11 0.99
N GLN A 624 7.74 -26.81 0.53
CA GLN A 624 6.65 -27.31 1.37
C GLN A 624 6.70 -28.84 1.37
N VAL A 625 6.57 -29.44 2.55
CA VAL A 625 6.61 -30.89 2.73
C VAL A 625 5.37 -31.30 3.52
N TYR A 626 4.68 -32.34 3.05
CA TYR A 626 3.49 -32.90 3.68
C TYR A 626 3.48 -34.42 3.51
N GLN A 627 2.62 -35.11 4.26
CA GLN A 627 2.47 -36.56 4.19
C GLN A 627 1.50 -36.95 3.06
N GLN A 628 1.89 -37.94 2.23
CA GLN A 628 1.00 -38.49 1.21
C GLN A 628 -0.11 -39.32 1.83
N VAL A 629 -1.28 -39.33 1.18
CA VAL A 629 -2.38 -40.22 1.51
C VAL A 629 -2.02 -41.70 1.25
N PRO A 630 -2.68 -42.67 1.90
CA PRO A 630 -2.50 -44.09 1.61
C PRO A 630 -2.69 -44.41 0.11
N ILE A 631 -1.89 -45.33 -0.42
CA ILE A 631 -1.91 -45.67 -1.85
C ILE A 631 -3.25 -46.28 -2.31
N ASP A 632 -3.95 -46.91 -1.38
CA ASP A 632 -5.25 -47.53 -1.54
C ASP A 632 -6.42 -46.57 -1.26
N GLN A 633 -6.15 -45.31 -0.87
CA GLN A 633 -7.20 -44.31 -0.70
C GLN A 633 -7.86 -44.00 -2.06
N PRO A 634 -9.21 -44.15 -2.18
CA PRO A 634 -9.91 -43.85 -3.43
C PRO A 634 -9.70 -42.40 -3.90
N LEU A 635 -9.66 -42.18 -5.22
CA LEU A 635 -9.45 -40.84 -5.81
C LEU A 635 -10.55 -39.83 -5.43
N HIS A 636 -11.77 -40.31 -5.17
CA HIS A 636 -12.89 -39.46 -4.78
C HIS A 636 -12.92 -39.12 -3.28
N ASP A 637 -12.07 -39.75 -2.46
CA ASP A 637 -11.88 -39.38 -1.06
C ASP A 637 -10.89 -38.19 -0.99
N PRO A 638 -11.35 -36.98 -0.61
CA PRO A 638 -10.52 -35.78 -0.62
C PRO A 638 -9.66 -35.64 0.65
N VAL A 639 -9.86 -36.46 1.68
CA VAL A 639 -9.22 -36.26 2.98
C VAL A 639 -7.71 -36.44 2.87
N GLY A 640 -6.94 -35.44 3.29
CA GLY A 640 -5.47 -35.43 3.21
C GLY A 640 -4.91 -35.08 1.82
N ARG A 641 -5.75 -34.87 0.80
CA ARG A 641 -5.32 -34.42 -0.53
C ARG A 641 -5.23 -32.88 -0.58
N PRO A 642 -4.29 -32.30 -1.34
CA PRO A 642 -4.13 -30.85 -1.48
C PRO A 642 -5.18 -30.25 -2.43
N ILE A 643 -6.46 -30.34 -2.07
CA ILE A 643 -7.55 -29.81 -2.90
C ILE A 643 -7.56 -28.27 -2.81
N PRO A 644 -7.61 -27.54 -3.95
CA PRO A 644 -7.74 -26.09 -3.93
C PRO A 644 -9.01 -25.62 -3.20
N HIS A 645 -8.98 -24.37 -2.73
CA HIS A 645 -10.13 -23.79 -2.05
C HIS A 645 -11.37 -23.82 -2.97
N ALA A 646 -12.52 -24.28 -2.48
CA ALA A 646 -13.71 -24.49 -3.31
C ALA A 646 -14.28 -23.22 -3.97
N SER A 647 -13.95 -22.03 -3.44
CA SER A 647 -14.27 -20.73 -4.09
C SER A 647 -13.07 -20.10 -4.80
N GLY A 648 -11.94 -20.79 -4.94
CA GLY A 648 -10.69 -20.26 -5.51
C GLY A 648 -10.89 -19.64 -6.89
N GLU A 649 -11.56 -20.36 -7.79
CA GLU A 649 -11.91 -19.85 -9.14
C GLU A 649 -12.82 -18.61 -9.09
N LYS A 650 -13.76 -18.56 -8.14
CA LYS A 650 -14.63 -17.39 -7.93
C LYS A 650 -13.88 -16.20 -7.35
N HIS A 651 -12.82 -16.44 -6.57
CA HIS A 651 -11.97 -15.37 -6.04
C HIS A 651 -11.15 -14.72 -7.15
N VAL A 652 -10.58 -15.52 -8.06
CA VAL A 652 -9.72 -15.02 -9.16
C VAL A 652 -10.51 -14.37 -10.30
N THR A 653 -11.80 -14.65 -10.43
CA THR A 653 -12.70 -14.05 -11.44
C THR A 653 -13.52 -12.87 -10.90
N GLY A 654 -13.49 -12.62 -9.59
CA GLY A 654 -14.31 -11.60 -8.95
C GLY A 654 -15.78 -12.02 -8.72
N GLU A 655 -16.17 -13.23 -9.11
CA GLU A 655 -17.54 -13.76 -8.96
C GLU A 655 -17.90 -14.16 -7.52
N ALA A 656 -16.94 -14.17 -6.61
CA ALA A 656 -17.20 -14.33 -5.19
C ALA A 656 -17.83 -13.06 -4.59
N ILE A 657 -19.10 -13.18 -4.19
CA ILE A 657 -19.89 -12.12 -3.56
C ILE A 657 -19.56 -11.98 -2.07
N TYR A 658 -19.08 -10.82 -1.66
CA TYR A 658 -18.86 -10.40 -0.27
C TYR A 658 -20.03 -9.52 0.22
N CYS A 659 -20.00 -9.06 1.48
CA CYS A 659 -21.15 -8.37 2.08
C CYS A 659 -21.56 -7.12 1.27
N ASN A 660 -20.62 -6.22 0.98
CA ASN A 660 -20.88 -5.01 0.18
C ASN A 660 -21.08 -5.28 -1.33
N ASP A 661 -20.96 -6.52 -1.80
CA ASP A 661 -21.25 -6.86 -3.20
C ASP A 661 -22.73 -7.21 -3.42
N ILE A 662 -23.46 -7.50 -2.34
CA ILE A 662 -24.90 -7.81 -2.39
C ILE A 662 -25.65 -6.59 -2.89
N GLN A 663 -26.43 -6.75 -3.96
CA GLN A 663 -27.24 -5.66 -4.52
C GLN A 663 -28.63 -5.68 -3.90
N VAL A 664 -29.04 -4.54 -3.33
CA VAL A 664 -30.36 -4.39 -2.71
C VAL A 664 -30.98 -3.09 -3.20
N ALA A 665 -32.16 -3.17 -3.81
CA ALA A 665 -32.86 -2.02 -4.35
C ALA A 665 -33.32 -1.07 -3.23
N ASN A 666 -33.31 0.24 -3.50
CA ASN A 666 -33.75 1.30 -2.57
C ASN A 666 -33.02 1.33 -1.21
N CYS A 667 -31.83 0.72 -1.15
CA CYS A 667 -31.00 0.66 0.05
C CYS A 667 -30.44 2.05 0.39
N LEU A 668 -30.53 2.44 1.66
CA LEU A 668 -29.87 3.63 2.19
C LEU A 668 -28.52 3.25 2.81
N HIS A 669 -27.66 4.24 3.01
CA HIS A 669 -26.32 4.09 3.55
C HIS A 669 -26.21 4.77 4.92
N MET A 670 -25.37 4.22 5.79
CA MET A 670 -25.18 4.70 7.16
C MET A 670 -23.71 4.96 7.46
N ALA A 671 -23.45 6.05 8.21
CA ALA A 671 -22.14 6.39 8.77
C ALA A 671 -22.25 6.81 10.24
N PHE A 672 -21.25 6.47 11.04
CA PHE A 672 -21.21 6.83 12.46
C PHE A 672 -20.78 8.28 12.68
N VAL A 673 -21.41 8.93 13.66
CA VAL A 673 -20.88 10.10 14.34
C VAL A 673 -20.01 9.58 15.48
N MET A 674 -18.69 9.75 15.38
CA MET A 674 -17.72 9.18 16.32
C MET A 674 -17.11 10.23 17.23
N SER A 675 -16.80 9.85 18.47
CA SER A 675 -16.10 10.74 19.40
C SER A 675 -14.67 11.06 18.97
N PRO A 676 -14.27 12.35 18.90
CA PRO A 676 -12.89 12.76 18.68
C PRO A 676 -12.05 12.80 19.96
N ILE A 677 -12.63 12.50 21.13
CA ILE A 677 -11.93 12.52 22.43
C ILE A 677 -11.87 11.13 23.05
N ALA A 678 -10.87 10.90 23.92
CA ALA A 678 -10.71 9.62 24.60
C ALA A 678 -11.56 9.47 25.87
N CYS A 679 -11.86 10.56 26.58
CA CYS A 679 -12.61 10.51 27.84
C CYS A 679 -13.28 11.87 28.11
N GLY A 680 -14.54 11.84 28.54
CA GLY A 680 -15.29 13.06 28.89
C GLY A 680 -16.80 12.85 28.89
N THR A 681 -17.56 13.90 29.14
CA THR A 681 -19.03 13.90 29.05
C THR A 681 -19.52 14.64 27.80
N ILE A 682 -20.67 14.22 27.29
CA ILE A 682 -21.37 14.90 26.20
C ILE A 682 -22.26 15.98 26.83
N GLU A 683 -22.09 17.22 26.42
CA GLU A 683 -22.92 18.35 26.90
C GLU A 683 -24.11 18.59 25.97
N SER A 684 -23.88 18.51 24.66
CA SER A 684 -24.94 18.64 23.64
C SER A 684 -24.52 18.02 22.32
N VAL A 685 -25.52 17.59 21.54
CA VAL A 685 -25.38 17.12 20.16
C VAL A 685 -26.32 17.96 19.29
N ASP A 686 -25.78 18.61 18.26
CA ASP A 686 -26.52 19.40 17.28
C ASP A 686 -26.37 18.78 15.89
N THR A 687 -27.50 18.29 15.37
CA THR A 687 -27.63 17.60 14.09
C THR A 687 -28.27 18.46 13.01
N SER A 688 -28.61 19.71 13.30
CA SER A 688 -29.39 20.57 12.42
C SER A 688 -28.76 20.76 11.04
N ASP A 689 -27.47 21.10 10.99
CA ASP A 689 -26.72 21.25 9.73
C ASP A 689 -26.65 19.93 8.94
N ALA A 690 -26.42 18.81 9.63
CA ALA A 690 -26.34 17.49 9.01
C ALA A 690 -27.68 17.05 8.39
N LEU A 691 -28.79 17.25 9.11
CA LEU A 691 -30.13 16.90 8.64
C LEU A 691 -30.64 17.83 7.53
N ALA A 692 -30.06 19.03 7.40
CA ALA A 692 -30.39 19.97 6.32
C ALA A 692 -29.67 19.64 4.99
N MET A 693 -28.66 18.76 5.00
CA MET A 693 -27.94 18.35 3.80
C MET A 693 -28.83 17.52 2.87
N ASP A 694 -28.74 17.79 1.57
CA ASP A 694 -29.48 17.02 0.56
C ASP A 694 -29.10 15.53 0.61
N GLY A 695 -30.09 14.66 0.46
CA GLY A 695 -29.92 13.21 0.53
C GLY A 695 -29.82 12.61 1.95
N VAL A 696 -29.78 13.41 3.02
CA VAL A 696 -29.85 12.90 4.41
C VAL A 696 -31.29 12.56 4.79
N VAL A 697 -31.48 11.42 5.46
CA VAL A 697 -32.81 10.86 5.74
C VAL A 697 -33.12 10.81 7.23
N LEU A 698 -32.15 10.37 8.05
CA LEU A 698 -32.39 10.11 9.47
C LEU A 698 -31.10 10.23 10.28
N TYR A 699 -31.22 10.71 11.51
CA TYR A 699 -30.23 10.54 12.57
C TYR A 699 -30.79 9.58 13.61
N ILE A 700 -29.96 8.67 14.12
CA ILE A 700 -30.27 7.77 15.23
C ILE A 700 -29.19 7.83 16.30
N ASP A 701 -29.57 7.61 17.56
CA ASP A 701 -28.68 7.61 18.73
C ASP A 701 -29.16 6.62 19.81
N ASP A 702 -28.69 6.78 21.05
CA ASP A 702 -29.02 5.90 22.17
C ASP A 702 -30.53 5.89 22.51
N ASP A 703 -31.27 6.97 22.23
CA ASP A 703 -32.72 7.02 22.51
C ASP A 703 -33.53 6.06 21.61
N ASP A 704 -32.89 5.54 20.56
CA ASP A 704 -33.49 4.56 19.64
C ASP A 704 -33.17 3.11 20.00
N VAL A 705 -32.34 2.89 21.01
CA VAL A 705 -32.00 1.59 21.54
C VAL A 705 -32.99 1.24 22.65
N GLN A 706 -33.38 -0.04 22.76
CA GLN A 706 -34.20 -0.52 23.88
C GLN A 706 -33.58 -0.09 25.21
N GLU A 707 -34.35 0.57 26.06
CA GLU A 707 -33.88 1.14 27.32
C GLU A 707 -33.11 0.11 28.16
N GLY A 708 -31.88 0.46 28.56
CA GLY A 708 -30.99 -0.38 29.35
C GLY A 708 -30.28 -1.50 28.59
N ALA A 709 -30.57 -1.71 27.30
CA ALA A 709 -29.88 -2.70 26.48
C ALA A 709 -28.44 -2.27 26.18
N LYS A 710 -27.50 -3.19 26.39
CA LYS A 710 -26.08 -3.06 26.07
C LYS A 710 -25.62 -4.28 25.29
N ILE A 711 -24.48 -4.23 24.65
CA ILE A 711 -23.86 -5.37 23.95
C ILE A 711 -22.57 -5.82 24.67
N GLY A 712 -21.95 -6.86 24.13
CA GLY A 712 -20.73 -7.47 24.65
C GLY A 712 -21.01 -8.55 25.68
N HIS A 713 -20.03 -9.44 25.87
CA HIS A 713 -20.14 -10.60 26.77
C HIS A 713 -20.46 -10.24 28.22
N HIS A 714 -20.09 -9.04 28.68
CA HIS A 714 -20.39 -8.53 30.02
C HIS A 714 -21.59 -7.58 30.07
N ASN A 715 -22.30 -7.37 28.94
CA ASN A 715 -23.43 -6.47 28.81
C ASN A 715 -23.12 -5.06 29.34
N ASP A 716 -21.95 -4.55 28.97
CA ASP A 716 -21.34 -3.32 29.50
C ASP A 716 -21.10 -2.26 28.43
N THR A 717 -21.21 -2.63 27.16
CA THR A 717 -20.87 -1.76 26.03
C THR A 717 -22.15 -1.15 25.45
N PRO A 718 -22.38 0.17 25.56
CA PRO A 718 -23.49 0.83 24.88
C PRO A 718 -23.24 0.86 23.37
N ILE A 719 -24.32 0.80 22.57
CA ILE A 719 -24.21 0.94 21.11
C ILE A 719 -23.84 2.36 20.71
N PHE A 720 -24.49 3.34 21.36
CA PHE A 720 -24.22 4.76 21.21
C PHE A 720 -23.93 5.38 22.57
N ALA A 721 -22.97 6.30 22.63
CA ALA A 721 -22.68 7.03 23.85
C ALA A 721 -23.72 8.13 24.07
N LYS A 722 -24.43 8.08 25.22
CA LYS A 722 -25.42 9.08 25.63
C LYS A 722 -24.83 10.20 26.50
N ASP A 723 -24.24 9.83 27.64
CA ASP A 723 -23.73 10.81 28.62
C ASP A 723 -22.21 10.91 28.64
N ARG A 724 -21.51 9.79 28.42
CA ARG A 724 -20.08 9.66 28.65
C ARG A 724 -19.37 8.99 27.48
N ILE A 725 -18.24 9.57 27.11
CA ILE A 725 -17.23 8.98 26.22
C ILE A 725 -16.17 8.28 27.07
N SER A 726 -15.85 7.04 26.69
CA SER A 726 -14.86 6.19 27.35
C SER A 726 -13.66 5.85 26.46
N TYR A 727 -13.75 6.08 25.15
CA TYR A 727 -12.62 5.90 24.22
C TYR A 727 -12.77 6.75 22.95
N HIS A 728 -11.65 7.00 22.28
CA HIS A 728 -11.62 7.70 20.99
C HIS A 728 -12.26 6.82 19.91
N GLY A 729 -13.14 7.39 19.09
CA GLY A 729 -13.87 6.66 18.05
C GLY A 729 -15.20 6.06 18.55
N GLN A 730 -15.53 6.16 19.84
CA GLN A 730 -16.80 5.63 20.35
C GLN A 730 -17.99 6.22 19.58
N PRO A 731 -18.90 5.40 19.03
CA PRO A 731 -20.09 5.90 18.34
C PRO A 731 -20.98 6.71 19.30
N ILE A 732 -21.41 7.89 18.86
CA ILE A 732 -22.35 8.78 19.57
C ILE A 732 -23.74 8.68 18.93
N GLY A 733 -23.78 8.50 17.62
CA GLY A 733 -24.99 8.28 16.84
C GLY A 733 -24.63 7.83 15.43
N ALA A 734 -25.60 7.77 14.54
CA ALA A 734 -25.40 7.46 13.13
C ALA A 734 -26.31 8.29 12.23
N ILE A 735 -25.79 8.69 11.07
CA ILE A 735 -26.54 9.33 9.99
C ILE A 735 -26.87 8.30 8.93
N VAL A 736 -28.10 8.37 8.41
CA VAL A 736 -28.58 7.59 7.27
C VAL A 736 -28.83 8.53 6.09
N ALA A 737 -28.31 8.20 4.91
CA ALA A 737 -28.44 8.98 3.69
C ALA A 737 -28.62 8.11 2.45
N VAL A 738 -28.87 8.73 1.29
CA VAL A 738 -29.07 8.06 0.00
C VAL A 738 -27.84 7.35 -0.54
N ASP A 739 -26.64 7.78 -0.16
CA ASP A 739 -25.37 7.19 -0.55
C ASP A 739 -24.32 7.29 0.57
N HIS A 740 -23.23 6.55 0.39
CA HIS A 740 -22.15 6.42 1.37
C HIS A 740 -21.41 7.72 1.66
N GLU A 741 -21.12 8.54 0.64
CA GLU A 741 -20.36 9.78 0.84
C GLU A 741 -21.22 10.85 1.49
N THR A 742 -22.50 10.95 1.12
CA THR A 742 -23.45 11.86 1.76
C THR A 742 -23.61 11.52 3.25
N ALA A 743 -23.75 10.24 3.60
CA ALA A 743 -23.83 9.81 5.00
C ALA A 743 -22.57 10.23 5.79
N ARG A 744 -21.38 10.02 5.23
CA ARG A 744 -20.10 10.37 5.89
C ARG A 744 -19.91 11.88 6.04
N ARG A 745 -20.20 12.67 5.01
CA ARG A 745 -20.12 14.13 5.07
C ARG A 745 -21.07 14.69 6.12
N ALA A 746 -22.31 14.20 6.14
CA ALA A 746 -23.30 14.60 7.13
C ALA A 746 -22.93 14.16 8.56
N ALA A 747 -22.39 12.95 8.75
CA ALA A 747 -21.90 12.52 10.06
C ALA A 747 -20.76 13.42 10.58
N ASN A 748 -19.87 13.88 9.69
CA ASN A 748 -18.81 14.83 10.04
C ASN A 748 -19.33 16.26 10.31
N ALA A 749 -20.53 16.61 9.83
CA ALA A 749 -21.17 17.91 10.06
C ALA A 749 -21.89 18.01 11.41
N VAL A 750 -22.14 16.89 12.10
CA VAL A 750 -22.76 16.88 13.44
C VAL A 750 -21.82 17.54 14.45
N LYS A 751 -22.33 18.54 15.17
CA LYS A 751 -21.57 19.28 16.17
C LYS A 751 -21.83 18.69 17.54
N VAL A 752 -20.78 18.26 18.21
CA VAL A 752 -20.88 17.71 19.58
C VAL A 752 -20.03 18.55 20.53
N GLN A 753 -20.64 18.99 21.62
CA GLN A 753 -19.95 19.68 22.71
C GLN A 753 -19.56 18.70 23.80
N PHE A 754 -18.32 18.80 24.26
CA PHE A 754 -17.73 17.88 25.23
C PHE A 754 -17.09 18.62 26.40
N CYS A 755 -17.28 18.10 27.60
CA CYS A 755 -16.40 18.39 28.73
C CYS A 755 -15.32 17.30 28.79
N ARG A 756 -14.07 17.66 28.44
CA ARG A 756 -12.94 16.72 28.38
C ARG A 756 -12.45 16.35 29.78
N GLU A 757 -12.15 15.07 29.96
CA GLU A 757 -11.54 14.53 31.17
C GLU A 757 -10.18 13.88 30.86
N GLN A 758 -9.36 13.69 31.89
CA GLN A 758 -8.08 13.01 31.75
C GLN A 758 -8.29 11.50 31.51
N PRO A 759 -7.86 10.94 30.38
CA PRO A 759 -8.03 9.52 30.10
C PRO A 759 -6.98 8.66 30.81
N ILE A 760 -7.34 7.39 31.07
CA ILE A 760 -6.41 6.30 31.41
C ILE A 760 -6.06 5.59 30.10
N VAL A 761 -4.79 5.65 29.67
CA VAL A 761 -4.40 5.16 28.34
C VAL A 761 -3.42 3.99 28.42
N THR A 762 -2.38 4.09 29.24
CA THR A 762 -1.34 3.06 29.33
C THR A 762 -1.65 2.01 30.40
N ILE A 763 -1.01 0.84 30.30
CA ILE A 763 -1.08 -0.19 31.36
C ILE A 763 -0.58 0.40 32.68
N GLU A 764 0.44 1.25 32.65
CA GLU A 764 0.96 1.96 33.82
C GLU A 764 -0.07 2.92 34.43
N ASP A 765 -0.82 3.67 33.60
CA ASP A 765 -1.89 4.54 34.08
C ASP A 765 -2.99 3.71 34.75
N ALA A 766 -3.38 2.58 34.14
CA ALA A 766 -4.40 1.68 34.68
C ALA A 766 -3.99 1.08 36.03
N ILE A 767 -2.72 0.64 36.16
CA ILE A 767 -2.17 0.15 37.43
C ILE A 767 -2.17 1.26 38.48
N LYS A 768 -1.74 2.47 38.13
CA LYS A 768 -1.69 3.61 39.05
C LYS A 768 -3.09 4.03 39.53
N ALA A 769 -4.09 3.92 38.66
CA ALA A 769 -5.48 4.24 38.96
C ALA A 769 -6.28 3.07 39.57
N ASN A 770 -5.67 1.89 39.72
CA ASN A 770 -6.35 0.65 40.13
C ASN A 770 -7.59 0.33 39.26
N SER A 771 -7.45 0.54 37.95
CA SER A 771 -8.52 0.36 36.95
C SER A 771 -8.35 -0.97 36.22
N PHE A 772 -9.03 -2.02 36.69
CA PHE A 772 -8.92 -3.39 36.15
C PHE A 772 -10.28 -3.99 35.79
N LEU A 773 -10.28 -4.88 34.80
CA LEU A 773 -11.43 -5.71 34.45
C LEU A 773 -11.38 -7.02 35.26
N GLY A 774 -12.26 -7.16 36.26
CA GLY A 774 -12.36 -8.37 37.08
C GLY A 774 -11.26 -8.53 38.12
N GLN A 775 -11.17 -9.73 38.71
CA GLN A 775 -10.16 -10.08 39.72
C GLN A 775 -8.81 -10.42 39.05
N PRO A 776 -7.66 -10.08 39.66
CA PRO A 776 -6.36 -10.39 39.10
C PRO A 776 -6.17 -11.90 38.88
N LEU A 777 -6.00 -12.31 37.62
CA LEU A 777 -5.62 -13.68 37.29
C LEU A 777 -4.10 -13.83 37.43
N VAL A 778 -3.65 -14.47 38.51
CA VAL A 778 -2.22 -14.75 38.72
C VAL A 778 -1.87 -16.09 38.07
N ILE A 779 -1.04 -16.06 37.02
CA ILE A 779 -0.47 -17.27 36.39
C ILE A 779 1.00 -17.38 36.81
N HIS A 780 1.31 -18.25 37.77
CA HIS A 780 2.67 -18.52 38.25
C HIS A 780 3.07 -19.95 37.88
N SER A 781 4.33 -20.19 37.50
CA SER A 781 4.84 -21.56 37.25
C SER A 781 4.89 -22.46 38.50
N SER A 782 4.57 -21.88 39.65
CA SER A 782 4.47 -22.56 40.94
C SER A 782 3.14 -22.27 41.62
N LEU A 783 2.12 -21.95 40.82
CA LEU A 783 0.75 -22.15 41.27
C LEU A 783 0.61 -23.65 41.52
N LEU A 784 0.35 -24.02 42.76
CA LEU A 784 -0.09 -25.35 43.11
C LEU A 784 -1.55 -25.55 42.66
N GLU A 785 -2.03 -26.79 42.60
CA GLU A 785 -3.43 -27.10 42.25
C GLU A 785 -4.46 -26.41 43.18
N ASN A 786 -4.04 -25.93 44.36
CA ASN A 786 -4.85 -25.19 45.32
C ASN A 786 -4.72 -23.66 45.20
N GLU A 787 -4.23 -23.15 44.07
CA GLU A 787 -4.05 -21.73 43.77
C GLU A 787 -3.04 -20.98 44.67
N ASN A 788 -2.34 -21.66 45.57
CA ASN A 788 -1.29 -21.07 46.38
C ASN A 788 0.01 -20.93 45.58
N VAL A 789 0.66 -19.78 45.72
CA VAL A 789 1.99 -19.51 45.15
C VAL A 789 3.06 -20.00 46.12
N VAL A 790 3.92 -20.92 45.66
CA VAL A 790 5.11 -21.31 46.44
C VAL A 790 6.09 -20.12 46.53
N GLU A 791 6.41 -19.67 47.75
CA GLU A 791 7.52 -18.74 47.98
C GLU A 791 8.86 -19.44 47.69
N HIS A 792 9.62 -18.93 46.72
CA HIS A 792 10.92 -19.50 46.36
C HIS A 792 12.06 -18.75 47.04
N ASP A 793 12.95 -19.53 47.65
CA ASP A 793 14.26 -19.03 48.07
C ASP A 793 15.20 -18.91 46.87
N TRP A 794 15.28 -17.69 46.35
CA TRP A 794 16.08 -17.35 45.17
C TRP A 794 17.60 -17.41 45.42
N SER A 795 18.03 -17.44 46.69
CA SER A 795 19.47 -17.53 47.04
C SER A 795 20.11 -18.87 46.63
N LYS A 796 19.28 -19.89 46.35
CA LYS A 796 19.71 -21.25 45.96
C LYS A 796 20.09 -21.39 44.48
N TYR A 797 20.12 -20.29 43.73
CA TYR A 797 20.42 -20.28 42.30
C TYR A 797 21.61 -19.39 42.01
N ASP A 798 22.50 -19.85 41.12
CA ASP A 798 23.74 -19.13 40.79
C ASP A 798 23.48 -17.83 40.01
N HIS A 799 22.40 -17.82 39.22
CA HIS A 799 21.98 -16.66 38.44
C HIS A 799 20.48 -16.42 38.59
N VAL A 800 20.12 -15.18 38.89
CA VAL A 800 18.74 -14.70 38.95
C VAL A 800 18.67 -13.43 38.10
N VAL A 801 17.75 -13.40 37.15
CA VAL A 801 17.54 -12.26 36.25
C VAL A 801 16.10 -11.80 36.41
N GLU A 802 15.94 -10.49 36.60
CA GLU A 802 14.66 -9.81 36.60
C GLU A 802 14.59 -8.90 35.38
N GLY A 803 13.40 -8.77 34.80
CA GLY A 803 13.20 -7.89 33.66
C GLY A 803 11.74 -7.64 33.35
N GLU A 804 11.55 -6.75 32.37
CA GLU A 804 10.25 -6.35 31.86
C GLU A 804 10.25 -6.44 30.33
N ILE A 805 9.15 -6.93 29.77
CA ILE A 805 8.89 -6.92 28.32
C ILE A 805 7.56 -6.21 28.08
N LYS A 806 7.54 -5.28 27.14
CA LYS A 806 6.31 -4.67 26.62
C LYS A 806 6.08 -5.14 25.18
N MET A 807 4.86 -5.57 24.91
CA MET A 807 4.40 -5.98 23.58
C MET A 807 3.27 -5.04 23.15
N GLY A 808 3.45 -4.40 22.00
CA GLY A 808 2.43 -3.53 21.41
C GLY A 808 1.19 -4.31 20.95
N GLY A 809 0.11 -3.58 20.70
CA GLY A 809 -1.09 -4.14 20.09
C GLY A 809 -0.87 -4.50 18.61
N GLN A 810 -1.87 -5.14 18.01
CA GLN A 810 -1.82 -5.52 16.61
C GLN A 810 -3.19 -5.39 15.97
N GLU A 811 -3.27 -4.64 14.88
CA GLU A 811 -4.48 -4.53 14.07
C GLU A 811 -4.73 -5.83 13.29
N HIS A 812 -6.00 -6.22 13.19
CA HIS A 812 -6.41 -7.42 12.46
C HIS A 812 -6.09 -7.25 10.97
N PHE A 813 -6.48 -6.08 10.44
CA PHE A 813 -6.29 -5.67 9.06
C PHE A 813 -6.84 -6.70 8.06
N TYR A 814 -8.03 -7.23 8.34
CA TYR A 814 -8.81 -7.96 7.34
C TYR A 814 -9.09 -7.07 6.13
N LEU A 815 -8.97 -7.62 4.92
CA LEU A 815 -8.99 -6.80 3.71
C LEU A 815 -10.40 -6.27 3.38
N GLU A 816 -11.44 -7.04 3.71
CA GLU A 816 -12.83 -6.55 3.77
C GLU A 816 -13.07 -5.91 5.15
N THR A 817 -13.38 -4.63 5.23
CA THR A 817 -13.78 -3.96 6.48
C THR A 817 -15.09 -4.53 7.05
N GLN A 818 -15.50 -4.09 8.23
CA GLN A 818 -16.82 -4.39 8.78
C GLN A 818 -17.92 -3.83 7.88
N GLN A 819 -18.85 -4.70 7.53
CA GLN A 819 -19.91 -4.44 6.56
C GLN A 819 -21.17 -5.19 6.98
N CYS A 820 -22.31 -4.52 6.83
CA CYS A 820 -23.62 -5.10 7.10
C CYS A 820 -24.67 -4.51 6.15
N VAL A 821 -25.62 -5.35 5.72
CA VAL A 821 -26.83 -4.97 5.00
C VAL A 821 -28.02 -5.58 5.74
N VAL A 822 -28.94 -4.75 6.21
CA VAL A 822 -30.17 -5.18 6.88
C VAL A 822 -31.36 -4.92 5.96
N ILE A 823 -32.18 -5.93 5.74
CA ILE A 823 -33.34 -5.91 4.86
C ILE A 823 -34.59 -6.18 5.71
N PRO A 824 -35.49 -5.19 5.87
CA PRO A 824 -36.75 -5.40 6.58
C PRO A 824 -37.77 -6.15 5.71
N HIS A 825 -38.57 -7.00 6.34
CA HIS A 825 -39.67 -7.78 5.74
C HIS A 825 -41.01 -7.48 6.44
N GLU A 826 -41.97 -8.41 6.41
CA GLU A 826 -43.28 -8.29 7.05
C GLU A 826 -43.17 -8.14 8.58
N ASP A 827 -44.14 -7.45 9.19
CA ASP A 827 -44.18 -7.15 10.62
C ASP A 827 -42.89 -6.54 11.18
N ASP A 828 -42.13 -7.23 12.01
CA ASP A 828 -40.84 -6.78 12.55
C ASP A 828 -39.68 -7.70 12.11
N GLU A 829 -39.87 -8.42 10.98
CA GLU A 829 -38.87 -9.35 10.47
C GLU A 829 -37.69 -8.63 9.80
N LEU A 830 -36.48 -9.06 10.13
CA LEU A 830 -35.23 -8.50 9.60
C LEU A 830 -34.30 -9.61 9.10
N GLU A 831 -33.83 -9.46 7.87
CA GLU A 831 -32.74 -10.26 7.32
C GLU A 831 -31.44 -9.46 7.34
N ILE A 832 -30.41 -9.99 7.98
CA ILE A 832 -29.11 -9.34 8.19
C ILE A 832 -28.05 -10.11 7.41
N HIS A 833 -27.47 -9.49 6.38
CA HIS A 833 -26.25 -9.98 5.73
C HIS A 833 -25.07 -9.24 6.33
N ILE A 834 -24.14 -9.95 6.97
CA ILE A 834 -23.04 -9.32 7.70
C ILE A 834 -21.73 -10.03 7.43
N SER A 835 -20.64 -9.28 7.42
CA SER A 835 -19.30 -9.84 7.50
C SER A 835 -18.93 -10.08 8.97
N ALA A 836 -19.33 -11.22 9.55
CA ALA A 836 -19.05 -11.58 10.94
C ALA A 836 -18.68 -13.07 11.12
N GLN A 837 -17.99 -13.38 12.22
CA GLN A 837 -17.74 -14.76 12.66
C GLN A 837 -18.82 -15.25 13.65
N GLY A 838 -19.35 -14.35 14.49
CA GLY A 838 -20.38 -14.66 15.50
C GLY A 838 -21.81 -14.31 15.05
N THR A 839 -22.47 -15.19 14.29
CA THR A 839 -23.86 -14.95 13.82
C THR A 839 -24.89 -14.97 14.93
N ASN A 840 -24.71 -15.85 15.92
CA ASN A 840 -25.61 -15.95 17.06
C ASN A 840 -25.61 -14.66 17.88
N ASP A 841 -24.43 -14.11 18.16
CA ASP A 841 -24.31 -12.90 18.96
C ASP A 841 -24.92 -11.72 18.23
N ALA A 842 -24.66 -11.58 16.93
CA ALA A 842 -25.33 -10.57 16.08
C ALA A 842 -26.86 -10.67 16.15
N GLN A 843 -27.43 -11.89 16.07
CA GLN A 843 -28.88 -12.10 16.15
C GLN A 843 -29.44 -11.73 17.52
N MET A 844 -28.84 -12.26 18.58
CA MET A 844 -29.33 -12.12 19.95
C MET A 844 -29.18 -10.69 20.46
N GLU A 845 -28.06 -10.05 20.17
CA GLU A 845 -27.82 -8.66 20.57
C GLU A 845 -28.70 -7.69 19.79
N THR A 846 -28.91 -7.94 18.49
CA THR A 846 -29.89 -7.16 17.70
C THR A 846 -31.31 -7.32 18.25
N ALA A 847 -31.75 -8.55 18.52
CA ALA A 847 -33.07 -8.81 19.12
C ALA A 847 -33.26 -8.06 20.44
N LYS A 848 -32.25 -8.14 21.32
CA LYS A 848 -32.22 -7.47 22.62
C LYS A 848 -32.30 -5.94 22.48
N CYS A 849 -31.46 -5.35 21.63
CA CYS A 849 -31.41 -3.91 21.44
C CYS A 849 -32.63 -3.33 20.71
N LEU A 850 -33.35 -4.13 19.92
CA LEU A 850 -34.61 -3.72 19.28
C LEU A 850 -35.85 -4.02 20.13
N GLY A 851 -35.71 -4.82 21.20
CA GLY A 851 -36.84 -5.27 22.01
C GLY A 851 -37.79 -6.24 21.30
N ILE A 852 -37.28 -7.05 20.35
CA ILE A 852 -38.11 -7.99 19.57
C ILE A 852 -37.65 -9.45 19.75
N PRO A 853 -38.51 -10.46 19.49
CA PRO A 853 -38.10 -11.86 19.59
C PRO A 853 -37.02 -12.25 18.57
N ALA A 854 -36.01 -13.02 18.99
CA ALA A 854 -34.90 -13.42 18.12
C ALA A 854 -35.31 -14.18 16.85
N HIS A 855 -36.44 -14.90 16.86
CA HIS A 855 -36.95 -15.61 15.67
C HIS A 855 -37.37 -14.67 14.54
N LYS A 856 -37.58 -13.37 14.82
CA LYS A 856 -37.86 -12.34 13.80
C LYS A 856 -36.59 -11.87 13.07
N ILE A 857 -35.41 -12.26 13.53
CA ILE A 857 -34.13 -11.85 12.93
C ILE A 857 -33.43 -13.06 12.34
N VAL A 858 -33.03 -12.97 11.07
CA VAL A 858 -32.24 -13.98 10.38
C VAL A 858 -30.90 -13.38 9.99
N VAL A 859 -29.80 -13.94 10.52
CA VAL A 859 -28.43 -13.51 10.18
C VAL A 859 -27.82 -14.49 9.17
N LYS A 860 -27.31 -13.96 8.05
CA LYS A 860 -26.67 -14.71 6.96
C LYS A 860 -25.22 -14.26 6.76
N VAL A 861 -24.32 -15.23 6.72
CA VAL A 861 -22.90 -15.04 6.37
C VAL A 861 -22.55 -16.03 5.27
N LYS A 862 -22.21 -15.53 4.08
CA LYS A 862 -21.76 -16.40 2.97
C LYS A 862 -20.26 -16.69 3.02
N ARG A 863 -19.47 -15.65 3.26
CA ARG A 863 -18.00 -15.61 3.36
C ARG A 863 -17.57 -14.28 3.98
N ILE A 864 -16.33 -14.21 4.45
CA ILE A 864 -15.70 -12.99 4.96
C ILE A 864 -14.30 -12.81 4.34
N GLY A 865 -13.95 -11.59 3.96
CA GLY A 865 -12.66 -11.18 3.42
C GLY A 865 -11.57 -11.03 4.49
N GLY A 866 -11.50 -12.00 5.40
CA GLY A 866 -10.65 -11.99 6.61
C GLY A 866 -11.45 -11.59 7.86
N GLY A 867 -11.10 -12.18 9.00
CA GLY A 867 -11.71 -11.90 10.31
C GLY A 867 -10.69 -11.91 11.44
N PHE A 868 -9.93 -12.99 11.58
CA PHE A 868 -8.79 -13.08 12.50
C PHE A 868 -9.13 -12.80 13.98
N GLY A 869 -10.38 -13.01 14.38
CA GLY A 869 -10.90 -12.69 15.72
C GLY A 869 -11.55 -11.30 15.82
N GLY A 870 -11.14 -10.34 14.99
CA GLY A 870 -11.69 -8.98 15.01
C GLY A 870 -13.14 -8.85 14.55
N LYS A 871 -13.70 -9.93 13.98
CA LYS A 871 -15.10 -10.06 13.55
C LYS A 871 -15.90 -11.06 14.40
N GLU A 872 -15.36 -11.46 15.55
CA GLU A 872 -16.00 -12.43 16.46
C GLU A 872 -17.09 -11.76 17.30
N SER A 873 -16.74 -10.72 18.07
CA SER A 873 -17.62 -10.07 19.05
C SER A 873 -18.09 -8.67 18.65
N THR A 874 -17.62 -8.13 17.53
CA THR A 874 -17.90 -6.76 17.07
C THR A 874 -19.13 -6.67 16.17
N ALA A 875 -19.80 -7.78 15.87
CA ALA A 875 -20.88 -7.85 14.89
C ALA A 875 -22.08 -6.95 15.26
N ALA A 876 -22.42 -6.86 16.55
CA ALA A 876 -23.55 -6.06 17.01
C ALA A 876 -23.30 -4.54 16.97
N LEU A 877 -22.03 -4.11 17.05
CA LEU A 877 -21.68 -2.68 16.84
C LEU A 877 -22.17 -2.18 15.49
N ILE A 878 -22.32 -3.07 14.51
CA ILE A 878 -22.65 -2.74 13.12
C ILE A 878 -24.09 -3.15 12.78
N SER A 879 -24.52 -4.34 13.21
CA SER A 879 -25.87 -4.84 12.91
C SER A 879 -26.97 -4.11 13.67
N VAL A 880 -26.75 -3.72 14.94
CA VAL A 880 -27.79 -3.07 15.75
C VAL A 880 -28.17 -1.69 15.17
N PRO A 881 -27.23 -0.75 14.90
CA PRO A 881 -27.59 0.53 14.29
C PRO A 881 -28.34 0.38 12.96
N ALA A 882 -27.82 -0.48 12.07
CA ALA A 882 -28.43 -0.72 10.77
C ALA A 882 -29.85 -1.32 10.90
N ALA A 883 -30.08 -2.21 11.87
CA ALA A 883 -31.38 -2.80 12.15
C ALA A 883 -32.38 -1.79 12.71
N ILE A 884 -31.95 -0.89 13.62
CA ILE A 884 -32.78 0.21 14.13
C ILE A 884 -33.27 1.08 12.96
N ALA A 885 -32.35 1.56 12.12
CA ALA A 885 -32.69 2.37 10.96
C ALA A 885 -33.59 1.63 9.97
N ALA A 886 -33.31 0.35 9.69
CA ALA A 886 -34.08 -0.46 8.75
C ALA A 886 -35.52 -0.64 9.21
N ARG A 887 -35.72 -0.89 10.52
CA ARG A 887 -37.04 -1.02 11.13
C ARG A 887 -37.81 0.30 11.10
N LYS A 888 -37.17 1.41 11.48
CA LYS A 888 -37.78 2.75 11.49
C LYS A 888 -38.23 3.20 10.09
N LEU A 889 -37.38 3.02 9.09
CA LEU A 889 -37.61 3.52 7.75
C LEU A 889 -38.35 2.53 6.85
N ARG A 890 -38.49 1.27 7.27
CA ARG A 890 -39.01 0.17 6.43
C ARG A 890 -38.29 0.07 5.09
N ARG A 891 -36.98 0.30 5.13
CA ARG A 891 -36.10 0.30 3.97
C ARG A 891 -34.80 -0.45 4.27
N PRO A 892 -34.18 -1.10 3.28
CA PRO A 892 -32.88 -1.71 3.50
C PRO A 892 -31.81 -0.68 3.88
N ILE A 893 -30.95 -1.04 4.81
CA ILE A 893 -29.85 -0.20 5.30
C ILE A 893 -28.53 -0.92 5.10
N ARG A 894 -27.55 -0.21 4.55
CA ARG A 894 -26.17 -0.65 4.42
C ARG A 894 -25.26 0.20 5.27
N ILE A 895 -24.33 -0.44 5.95
CA ILE A 895 -23.20 0.20 6.59
C ILE A 895 -21.92 -0.46 6.11
N THR A 896 -20.95 0.36 5.70
CA THR A 896 -19.63 -0.09 5.25
C THR A 896 -18.62 0.84 5.89
N LEU A 897 -17.79 0.31 6.78
CA LEU A 897 -16.77 1.14 7.40
C LEU A 897 -15.64 1.43 6.43
N GLU A 898 -15.17 2.67 6.42
CA GLU A 898 -13.86 2.98 5.86
C GLU A 898 -12.76 2.37 6.73
N ARG A 899 -11.57 2.18 6.16
CA ARG A 899 -10.45 1.54 6.87
C ARG A 899 -10.10 2.26 8.17
N PHE A 900 -10.10 3.59 8.16
CA PHE A 900 -9.80 4.39 9.35
C PHE A 900 -10.85 4.22 10.44
N ASP A 901 -12.14 4.26 10.07
CA ASP A 901 -13.25 4.09 11.01
C ASP A 901 -13.23 2.67 11.62
N ASP A 902 -12.97 1.66 10.78
CA ASP A 902 -12.82 0.26 11.19
C ASP A 902 -11.71 0.07 12.23
N MET A 903 -10.52 0.59 11.94
CA MET A 903 -9.37 0.55 12.86
C MET A 903 -9.60 1.34 14.15
N ALA A 904 -10.45 2.37 14.11
CA ALA A 904 -10.76 3.18 15.28
C ALA A 904 -11.70 2.47 16.26
N ILE A 905 -12.66 1.67 15.77
CA ILE A 905 -13.78 1.18 16.61
C ILE A 905 -13.78 -0.34 16.86
N THR A 906 -13.03 -1.13 16.09
CA THR A 906 -13.10 -2.60 16.18
C THR A 906 -12.07 -3.23 17.12
N GLY A 907 -11.19 -2.41 17.68
CA GLY A 907 -10.17 -2.84 18.63
C GLY A 907 -9.00 -3.61 17.99
N THR A 908 -8.03 -3.98 18.82
CA THR A 908 -6.78 -4.64 18.39
C THR A 908 -6.50 -5.88 19.24
N ARG A 909 -5.46 -6.64 18.88
CA ARG A 909 -4.82 -7.56 19.84
C ARG A 909 -4.37 -6.78 21.06
N HIS A 910 -4.70 -7.29 22.24
CA HIS A 910 -4.31 -6.70 23.52
C HIS A 910 -2.79 -6.49 23.60
N PRO A 911 -2.32 -5.25 23.90
CA PRO A 911 -0.94 -5.03 24.30
C PRO A 911 -0.69 -5.70 25.65
N PHE A 912 0.55 -6.14 25.89
CA PHE A 912 0.93 -6.79 27.14
C PHE A 912 2.15 -6.15 27.77
N ARG A 913 2.16 -6.14 29.10
CA ARG A 913 3.34 -5.93 29.93
C ARG A 913 3.62 -7.20 30.72
N PHE A 914 4.84 -7.71 30.61
CA PHE A 914 5.29 -8.92 31.31
C PHE A 914 6.45 -8.58 32.23
N ASN A 915 6.22 -8.67 33.54
CA ASN A 915 7.28 -8.62 34.54
C ASN A 915 7.71 -10.06 34.87
N TYR A 916 9.00 -10.36 34.68
CA TYR A 916 9.51 -11.72 34.86
C TYR A 916 10.72 -11.77 35.81
N LYS A 917 10.82 -12.89 36.52
CA LYS A 917 11.99 -13.28 37.32
C LYS A 917 12.36 -14.73 36.99
N VAL A 918 13.54 -14.94 36.44
CA VAL A 918 14.01 -16.24 35.97
C VAL A 918 15.31 -16.63 36.68
N SER A 919 15.44 -17.91 37.04
CA SER A 919 16.63 -18.43 37.70
C SER A 919 17.25 -19.63 36.99
N SER A 920 18.57 -19.76 37.15
CA SER A 920 19.35 -20.84 36.56
C SER A 920 20.44 -21.35 37.50
N LYS A 921 20.61 -22.67 37.57
CA LYS A 921 21.71 -23.37 38.27
C LYS A 921 22.96 -23.58 37.40
N SER A 922 22.96 -23.12 36.14
CA SER A 922 24.14 -23.13 35.26
C SER A 922 23.95 -22.16 34.08
N LYS A 923 24.99 -21.78 33.36
CA LYS A 923 24.85 -20.91 32.17
C LYS A 923 24.03 -21.51 31.00
N LYS A 924 23.64 -22.80 31.05
CA LYS A 924 22.98 -23.50 29.92
C LYS A 924 21.62 -24.15 30.24
N SER A 925 21.09 -24.04 31.46
CA SER A 925 19.81 -24.71 31.82
C SER A 925 18.89 -23.80 32.66
N ILE A 926 17.92 -23.16 32.02
CA ILE A 926 16.83 -22.47 32.74
C ILE A 926 16.20 -23.48 33.69
N THR A 927 16.28 -23.20 34.99
CA THR A 927 15.84 -24.16 36.01
C THR A 927 14.41 -23.86 36.44
N ARG A 928 14.02 -22.59 36.52
CA ARG A 928 12.65 -22.12 36.85
C ARG A 928 12.36 -20.71 36.33
N SER A 929 11.09 -20.39 36.07
CA SER A 929 10.63 -19.05 35.65
C SER A 929 9.40 -18.63 36.45
N ALA A 930 9.35 -17.43 37.02
CA ALA A 930 8.15 -16.85 37.60
C ALA A 930 7.74 -15.61 36.78
N GLY A 931 6.45 -15.50 36.44
CA GLY A 931 5.90 -14.35 35.74
C GLY A 931 4.66 -13.86 36.48
N ARG A 932 4.50 -12.55 36.58
CA ARG A 932 3.23 -11.94 36.97
C ARG A 932 2.68 -11.27 35.71
N ARG A 933 1.57 -11.79 35.20
CA ARG A 933 0.82 -11.15 34.11
C ARG A 933 0.01 -10.04 34.76
N SER A 934 0.31 -8.79 34.42
CA SER A 934 -0.45 -7.61 34.85
C SER A 934 -1.20 -7.05 33.67
#